data_AF-A0A1A0IR24-F1
#
_entry.id   AF-A0A1A0IR24-F1
#
_cell.length_a   1.000
_cell.length_b   1.000
_cell.length_c   1.000
_cell.angle_alpha   90.00
_cell.angle_beta   90.00
_cell.angle_gamma   90.00
#
_symmetry.space_group_name_H-M   'P 1'
#
loop_
_entity.id
_entity.type
_entity.pdbx_description
1 polymer ?
#
loop_
_entity_poly.entity_id
_entity_poly.type
_entity_poly.pdbx_seq_one_letter_code
_entity_poly.pdbx_strand_id
1 'polypeptide(L)'
;MPGVKTRGALRPLEIAWIAIFGGLAVAAVVIGSVIPLASAVRVLAPVPLALIGARTRPRAMVAATVSTAAVSFAMAGTRAATSLLAAAVVGGVVGEIKRRGRGWPTLLGVSAIAAPLIGGVSVVVLLILVPLRELVIKATTNTIGGLANWIEKVPSAQSLADGINGLRDSIEQYWWVWIWVMGAAGTFITMVVAWWILGAVIDRLADIPSEDTLDDAGDDDRPVAPLPLELDHVGFSYQPGGPEILSDIDLRIEPGEFIAVVGANGSGKSTLSKILAGRRPTSGAVHRPGAAGLGRHGGTAMVLQRPETQMLGARVADDVVWGLPEGTEVDVDGLLAEVGLAGLGNRETSDLSGGQQQRLSIAAALARDPALLIADEVTSMVDPAGRAELLEVLRDLPRTRGIAVVMITHRALEAVAADRVVHLVAGRIVPYRPDWLSELHEAEAGAATKFELDASWHEVSSGEVGSGPEPTSEPVLSLNGVGYTYLRGSPWEVDALHDVNLTVHRGEGLLIVGGNGSGKTTLAWIMAGLIEPTEGSCLLYLPERPGQGEPVSKHVGEVGLAFQHARLQLQKQNVGDDIMAVGGLKIGTTEVAHTLESVGLPRTMAIRRVDALSGGQMRRVVLAGLIARAPQVMILDEPLAGLDPVARDDVVALLAKLRAEGMTIVIISHDFASLGQLCTRRVRLADGTLVPDAAPGYSSTGPDTTQRGMP
;
A
#
# COMPACT_ATOMS: atom_id res chain seq x y z
N MET A 1 13.64 23.23 20.72
CA MET A 1 12.42 23.00 21.51
C MET A 1 12.77 22.27 22.81
N PRO A 2 12.48 22.82 24.00
CA PRO A 2 12.74 22.13 25.26
C PRO A 2 11.61 21.15 25.59
N GLY A 3 11.98 19.86 25.67
CA GLY A 3 11.43 18.82 26.55
C GLY A 3 9.93 18.77 26.85
N VAL A 4 9.13 18.22 25.93
CA VAL A 4 7.89 17.52 26.34
C VAL A 4 8.30 16.21 27.01
N LYS A 5 8.13 16.14 28.34
CA LYS A 5 8.31 14.89 29.11
C LYS A 5 7.19 13.93 28.71
N THR A 6 7.51 12.98 27.84
CA THR A 6 6.63 11.91 27.38
C THR A 6 6.43 10.86 28.47
N ARG A 7 5.54 11.13 29.43
CA ARG A 7 5.07 10.15 30.41
C ARG A 7 3.78 9.52 29.90
N GLY A 8 3.81 8.23 29.59
CA GLY A 8 2.64 7.45 29.14
C GLY A 8 2.95 5.94 29.09
N ALA A 9 2.00 5.12 28.66
CA ALA A 9 2.22 3.68 28.40
C ALA A 9 3.06 3.45 27.13
N LEU A 10 3.54 2.21 26.94
CA LEU A 10 4.17 1.79 25.67
C LEU A 10 3.14 1.87 24.54
N ARG A 11 3.57 2.31 23.36
CA ARG A 11 2.70 2.39 22.18
C ARG A 11 2.57 1.03 21.50
N PRO A 12 1.45 0.76 20.79
CA PRO A 12 1.30 -0.48 20.01
C PRO A 12 2.47 -0.71 19.04
N LEU A 13 2.93 0.35 18.36
CA LEU A 13 4.11 0.27 17.49
C LEU A 13 5.36 -0.10 18.29
N GLU A 14 5.61 0.52 19.44
CA GLU A 14 6.75 0.16 20.30
C GLU A 14 6.67 -1.32 20.72
N ILE A 15 5.49 -1.84 21.04
CA ILE A 15 5.26 -3.25 21.39
C ILE A 15 5.55 -4.17 20.20
N ALA A 16 5.08 -3.82 19.00
CA ALA A 16 5.34 -4.59 17.78
C ALA A 16 6.84 -4.63 17.44
N TRP A 17 7.54 -3.50 17.55
CA TRP A 17 9.00 -3.44 17.40
C TRP A 17 9.71 -4.34 18.43
N ILE A 18 9.28 -4.30 19.69
CA ILE A 18 9.81 -5.17 20.75
C ILE A 18 9.57 -6.65 20.40
N ALA A 19 8.38 -7.02 19.95
CA ALA A 19 8.04 -8.41 19.62
C ALA A 19 8.88 -8.94 18.45
N ILE A 20 8.95 -8.20 17.35
CA ILE A 20 9.63 -8.64 16.11
C ILE A 20 11.15 -8.66 16.32
N PHE A 21 11.73 -7.51 16.67
CA PHE A 21 13.18 -7.40 16.78
C PHE A 21 13.71 -8.05 18.05
N GLY A 22 12.95 -8.01 19.14
CA GLY A 22 13.29 -8.76 20.35
C GLY A 22 13.27 -10.27 20.11
N GLY A 23 12.28 -10.78 19.38
CA GLY A 23 12.23 -12.19 18.97
C GLY A 23 13.44 -12.59 18.11
N LEU A 24 13.85 -11.74 17.16
CA LEU A 24 15.05 -11.97 16.36
C LEU A 24 16.33 -12.00 17.20
N ALA A 25 16.44 -11.11 18.18
CA ALA A 25 17.57 -11.08 19.12
C ALA A 25 17.63 -12.37 19.96
N VAL A 26 16.48 -12.82 20.49
CA VAL A 26 16.36 -14.07 21.23
C VAL A 26 16.78 -15.24 20.34
N ALA A 27 16.27 -15.32 19.11
CA ALA A 27 16.61 -16.39 18.17
C ALA A 27 18.12 -16.46 17.90
N ALA A 28 18.77 -15.32 17.61
CA ALA A 28 20.21 -15.27 17.37
C ALA A 28 21.02 -15.76 18.59
N VAL A 29 20.62 -15.37 19.80
CA VAL A 29 21.28 -15.80 21.04
C VAL A 29 21.06 -17.28 21.33
N VAL A 30 19.84 -17.77 21.16
CA VAL A 30 19.47 -19.17 21.40
C VAL A 30 20.20 -20.07 20.41
N ILE A 31 20.14 -19.75 19.11
CA ILE A 31 20.82 -20.50 18.04
C ILE A 31 22.31 -20.62 18.34
N GLY A 32 23.01 -19.51 18.60
CA GLY A 32 24.44 -19.57 18.89
C GLY A 32 24.78 -20.08 20.30
N SER A 33 23.78 -20.35 21.14
CA SER A 33 23.96 -21.01 22.43
C SER A 33 23.74 -22.52 22.35
N VAL A 34 22.82 -22.99 21.50
CA VAL A 34 22.44 -24.40 21.39
C VAL A 34 23.24 -25.12 20.30
N ILE A 35 23.50 -24.45 19.16
CA ILE A 35 24.14 -25.08 18.00
C ILE A 35 25.66 -24.97 18.10
N PRO A 36 26.41 -26.09 18.09
CA PRO A 36 27.87 -26.08 18.02
C PRO A 36 28.37 -25.29 16.80
N LEU A 37 29.47 -24.55 16.95
CA LEU A 37 30.05 -23.67 15.92
C LEU A 37 29.18 -22.49 15.44
N ALA A 38 27.94 -22.33 15.91
CA ALA A 38 27.08 -21.19 15.56
C ALA A 38 27.34 -19.94 16.44
N SER A 39 28.45 -19.89 17.19
CA SER A 39 28.78 -18.78 18.10
C SER A 39 28.90 -17.44 17.38
N ALA A 40 29.27 -17.43 16.10
CA ALA A 40 29.32 -16.24 15.25
C ALA A 40 27.94 -15.56 15.10
N VAL A 41 26.84 -16.33 15.13
CA VAL A 41 25.47 -15.80 15.01
C VAL A 41 25.13 -14.88 16.19
N ARG A 42 25.71 -15.11 17.38
CA ARG A 42 25.49 -14.25 18.56
C ARG A 42 25.97 -12.81 18.37
N VAL A 43 26.94 -12.61 17.48
CA VAL A 43 27.45 -11.26 17.14
C VAL A 43 26.36 -10.42 16.46
N LEU A 44 25.33 -11.06 15.88
CA LEU A 44 24.20 -10.38 15.26
C LEU A 44 23.11 -9.96 16.26
N ALA A 45 23.06 -10.53 17.46
CA ALA A 45 22.01 -10.24 18.45
C ALA A 45 21.89 -8.75 18.85
N PRO A 46 22.98 -7.96 18.95
CA PRO A 46 22.88 -6.52 19.20
C PRO A 46 22.20 -5.73 18.08
N VAL A 47 22.18 -6.23 16.84
CA VAL A 47 21.62 -5.51 15.67
C VAL A 47 20.13 -5.18 15.85
N PRO A 48 19.23 -6.15 16.03
CA PRO A 48 17.80 -5.88 16.24
C PRO A 48 17.53 -5.03 17.48
N LEU A 49 18.29 -5.24 18.56
CA LEU A 49 18.19 -4.45 19.78
C LEU A 49 18.61 -2.99 19.54
N ALA A 50 19.62 -2.75 18.72
CA ALA A 50 20.01 -1.40 18.32
C ALA A 50 18.98 -0.72 17.41
N LEU A 51 18.27 -1.47 16.58
CA LEU A 51 17.15 -0.93 15.79
C LEU A 51 16.01 -0.46 16.70
N ILE A 52 15.67 -1.24 17.74
CA ILE A 52 14.72 -0.81 18.77
C ILE A 52 15.22 0.48 19.43
N GLY A 53 16.47 0.53 19.88
CA GLY A 53 17.05 1.73 20.50
C GLY A 53 17.14 2.95 19.56
N ALA A 54 17.32 2.73 18.26
CA ALA A 54 17.40 3.79 17.26
C ALA A 54 16.03 4.38 16.89
N ARG A 55 14.96 3.58 16.96
CA ARG A 55 13.62 3.96 16.48
C ARG A 55 12.58 4.17 17.58
N THR A 56 12.84 3.74 18.82
CA THR A 56 11.88 3.83 19.93
C THR A 56 12.41 4.64 21.11
N ARG A 57 11.56 4.88 22.13
CA ARG A 57 11.94 5.61 23.34
C ARG A 57 12.79 4.72 24.27
N PRO A 58 13.65 5.29 25.14
CA PRO A 58 14.49 4.51 26.06
C PRO A 58 13.73 3.50 26.93
N ARG A 59 12.48 3.79 27.32
CA ARG A 59 11.62 2.87 28.06
C ARG A 59 11.24 1.61 27.27
N ALA A 60 11.04 1.74 25.96
CA ALA A 60 10.72 0.60 25.08
C ALA A 60 11.94 -0.32 24.98
N MET A 61 13.14 0.26 25.00
CA MET A 61 14.38 -0.50 25.09
C MET A 61 14.54 -1.24 26.43
N VAL A 62 14.16 -0.62 27.54
CA VAL A 62 14.11 -1.30 28.86
C VAL A 62 13.12 -2.45 28.83
N ALA A 63 11.91 -2.22 28.30
CA ALA A 63 10.90 -3.27 28.15
C ALA A 63 11.38 -4.41 27.26
N ALA A 64 12.01 -4.10 26.12
CA ALA A 64 12.66 -5.08 25.24
C ALA A 64 13.70 -5.90 25.99
N THR A 65 14.57 -5.24 26.76
CA THR A 65 15.64 -5.89 27.52
C THR A 65 15.07 -6.89 28.52
N VAL A 66 14.05 -6.49 29.29
CA VAL A 66 13.40 -7.35 30.29
C VAL A 66 12.67 -8.52 29.63
N SER A 67 11.82 -8.25 28.63
CA SER A 67 11.01 -9.29 27.99
C SER A 67 11.89 -10.32 27.27
N THR A 68 12.84 -9.84 26.47
CA THR A 68 13.71 -10.73 25.70
C THR A 68 14.63 -11.53 26.62
N ALA A 69 15.13 -10.95 27.72
CA ALA A 69 15.97 -11.68 28.67
C ALA A 69 15.18 -12.78 29.39
N ALA A 70 13.93 -12.52 29.76
CA ALA A 70 13.04 -13.52 30.34
C ALA A 70 12.75 -14.67 29.36
N VAL A 71 12.45 -14.36 28.10
CA VAL A 71 12.23 -15.38 27.06
C VAL A 71 13.50 -16.20 26.81
N SER A 72 14.65 -15.54 26.70
CA SER A 72 15.95 -16.20 26.49
C SER A 72 16.33 -17.10 27.67
N PHE A 73 16.05 -16.67 28.91
CA PHE A 73 16.20 -17.50 30.11
C PHE A 73 15.32 -18.75 30.03
N ALA A 74 14.04 -18.60 29.68
CA ALA A 74 13.12 -19.72 29.57
C ALA A 74 13.54 -20.73 28.48
N MET A 75 14.05 -20.25 27.34
CA MET A 75 14.41 -21.11 26.20
C MET A 75 15.78 -21.80 26.33
N ALA A 76 16.80 -21.09 26.83
CA ALA A 76 18.19 -21.55 26.77
C ALA A 76 18.98 -21.29 28.06
N GLY A 77 18.30 -20.95 29.15
CA GLY A 77 18.85 -20.81 30.49
C GLY A 77 19.69 -19.56 30.72
N THR A 78 20.39 -19.54 31.86
CA THR A 78 21.09 -18.36 32.39
C THR A 78 22.14 -17.79 31.44
N ARG A 79 22.88 -18.65 30.72
CA ARG A 79 23.92 -18.20 29.78
C ARG A 79 23.33 -17.42 28.60
N ALA A 80 22.18 -17.84 28.08
CA ALA A 80 21.52 -17.14 26.99
C ALA A 80 20.97 -15.79 27.47
N ALA A 81 20.32 -15.77 28.63
CA ALA A 81 19.82 -14.54 29.24
C ALA A 81 20.92 -13.49 29.48
N THR A 82 22.06 -13.87 30.07
CA THR A 82 23.18 -12.94 30.30
C THR A 82 23.80 -12.42 29.01
N SER A 83 23.85 -13.26 27.97
CA SER A 83 24.32 -12.87 26.64
C SER A 83 23.41 -11.82 26.00
N LEU A 84 22.11 -11.98 26.18
CA LEU A 84 21.12 -11.07 25.64
C LEU A 84 21.12 -9.73 26.39
N LEU A 85 21.30 -9.74 27.71
CA LEU A 85 21.50 -8.52 28.49
C LEU A 85 22.72 -7.74 28.00
N ALA A 86 23.85 -8.42 27.73
CA ALA A 86 25.03 -7.79 27.15
C ALA A 86 24.75 -7.20 25.76
N ALA A 87 24.04 -7.95 24.90
CA ALA A 87 23.63 -7.48 23.58
C ALA A 87 22.68 -6.27 23.65
N ALA A 88 21.77 -6.24 24.63
CA ALA A 88 20.84 -5.14 24.85
C ALA A 88 21.55 -3.86 25.29
N VAL A 89 22.56 -3.98 26.15
CA VAL A 89 23.40 -2.84 26.54
C VAL A 89 24.15 -2.27 25.33
N VAL A 90 24.82 -3.13 24.57
CA VAL A 90 25.58 -2.71 23.37
C VAL A 90 24.64 -2.09 22.33
N GLY A 91 23.57 -2.80 21.97
CA GLY A 91 22.60 -2.32 21.00
C GLY A 91 21.89 -1.05 21.45
N GLY A 92 21.50 -0.96 22.72
CA GLY A 92 20.80 0.20 23.28
C GLY A 92 21.63 1.46 23.31
N VAL A 93 22.90 1.35 23.68
CA VAL A 93 23.83 2.50 23.66
C VAL A 93 24.04 2.98 22.22
N VAL A 94 24.36 2.08 21.29
CA VAL A 94 24.59 2.44 19.88
C VAL A 94 23.33 3.03 19.25
N GLY A 95 22.17 2.40 19.47
CA GLY A 95 20.87 2.84 18.97
C GLY A 95 20.48 4.22 19.49
N GLU A 96 20.59 4.47 20.80
CA GLU A 96 20.25 5.76 21.40
C GLU A 96 21.16 6.91 20.91
N ILE A 97 22.45 6.64 20.70
CA ILE A 97 23.39 7.62 20.14
C ILE A 97 23.00 7.99 18.70
N LYS A 98 22.69 6.97 17.87
CA LYS A 98 22.21 7.16 16.50
C LYS A 98 20.87 7.91 16.47
N ARG A 99 19.92 7.57 17.35
CA ARG A 99 18.62 8.26 17.50
C ARG A 99 18.78 9.75 17.77
N ARG A 100 19.80 10.15 18.53
CA ARG A 100 20.09 11.57 18.83
C ARG A 100 20.90 12.28 17.74
N GLY A 101 21.17 11.63 16.60
CA GLY A 101 21.98 12.19 15.52
C GLY A 101 23.44 12.45 15.92
N ARG A 102 23.96 11.72 16.93
CA ARG A 102 25.31 11.95 17.46
C ARG A 102 26.32 11.01 16.80
N GLY A 103 27.53 11.52 16.57
CA GLY A 103 28.61 10.76 15.93
C GLY A 103 29.45 9.92 16.90
N TRP A 104 30.45 9.25 16.34
CA TRP A 104 31.40 8.38 17.05
C TRP A 104 32.13 9.02 18.27
N PRO A 105 32.36 10.35 18.37
CA PRO A 105 32.97 10.92 19.58
C PRO A 105 32.07 10.77 20.82
N THR A 106 30.75 10.79 20.62
CA THR A 106 29.81 10.56 21.72
C THR A 106 29.85 9.11 22.18
N LEU A 107 30.01 8.17 21.25
CA LEU A 107 30.21 6.76 21.59
C LEU A 107 31.46 6.56 22.45
N LEU A 108 32.59 7.18 22.10
CA LEU A 108 33.79 7.08 22.90
C LEU A 108 33.60 7.61 24.31
N GLY A 109 32.97 8.78 24.45
CA GLY A 109 32.66 9.35 25.77
C GLY A 109 31.75 8.47 26.61
N VAL A 110 30.67 7.93 26.01
CA VAL A 110 29.75 7.03 26.71
C VAL A 110 30.44 5.70 27.07
N SER A 111 31.25 5.15 26.15
CA SER A 111 31.96 3.88 26.36
C SER A 111 33.04 4.00 27.45
N ALA A 112 33.72 5.15 27.53
CA ALA A 112 34.70 5.43 28.58
C ALA A 112 34.08 5.41 30.00
N ILE A 113 32.77 5.65 30.12
CA ILE A 113 32.03 5.60 31.40
C ILE A 113 31.37 4.23 31.59
N ALA A 114 30.67 3.73 30.56
CA ALA A 114 29.90 2.49 30.63
C ALA A 114 30.79 1.25 30.79
N ALA A 115 31.93 1.21 30.11
CA ALA A 115 32.78 0.03 30.12
C ALA A 115 33.42 -0.26 31.50
N PRO A 116 33.96 0.72 32.23
CA PRO A 116 34.41 0.51 33.62
C PRO A 116 33.30 0.07 34.58
N LEU A 117 32.07 0.57 34.40
CA LEU A 117 30.92 0.17 35.22
C LEU A 117 30.55 -1.29 34.97
N ILE A 118 30.47 -1.70 33.71
CA ILE A 118 30.17 -3.09 33.31
C ILE A 118 31.27 -4.05 33.77
N GLY A 119 32.55 -3.67 33.60
CA GLY A 119 33.68 -4.44 34.13
C GLY A 119 33.63 -4.58 35.66
N GLY A 120 33.18 -3.53 36.35
CA GLY A 120 32.99 -3.54 37.81
C GLY A 120 31.96 -4.55 38.28
N VAL A 121 30.86 -4.75 37.53
CA VAL A 121 29.85 -5.77 37.86
C VAL A 121 30.46 -7.16 37.91
N SER A 122 31.34 -7.52 36.97
CA SER A 122 32.04 -8.81 36.97
C SER A 122 32.88 -9.03 38.23
N VAL A 123 33.57 -7.97 38.69
CA VAL A 123 34.33 -8.02 39.96
C VAL A 123 33.40 -8.22 41.14
N VAL A 124 32.30 -7.46 41.22
CA VAL A 124 31.31 -7.59 42.30
C VAL A 124 30.71 -9.00 42.35
N VAL A 125 30.35 -9.57 41.20
CA VAL A 125 29.83 -10.94 41.12
C VAL A 125 30.84 -11.95 41.67
N LEU A 126 32.13 -11.83 41.34
CA LEU A 126 33.17 -12.71 41.85
C LEU A 126 33.57 -12.44 43.31
N LEU A 127 33.32 -11.23 43.82
CA LEU A 127 33.42 -10.95 45.25
C LEU A 127 32.33 -11.70 46.04
N ILE A 128 31.13 -11.83 45.49
CA ILE A 128 30.00 -12.55 46.10
C ILE A 128 30.16 -14.07 45.93
N LEU A 129 30.52 -14.52 44.73
CA LEU A 129 30.62 -15.95 44.38
C LEU A 129 32.03 -16.50 44.62
N VAL A 130 32.39 -16.64 45.90
CA VAL A 130 33.72 -17.11 46.35
C VAL A 130 34.18 -18.42 45.67
N PRO A 131 33.36 -19.49 45.57
CA PRO A 131 33.80 -20.73 44.92
C PRO A 131 34.08 -20.56 43.42
N LEU A 132 33.29 -19.73 42.74
CA LEU A 132 33.49 -19.43 41.32
C LEU A 132 34.77 -18.62 41.11
N ARG A 133 35.04 -17.65 41.99
CA ARG A 133 36.28 -16.87 41.98
C ARG A 133 37.51 -17.77 42.10
N GLU A 134 37.54 -18.66 43.08
CA GLU A 134 38.67 -19.58 43.27
C GLU A 134 38.88 -20.50 42.06
N LEU A 135 37.78 -21.02 41.50
CA LEU A 135 37.83 -21.84 40.29
C LEU A 135 38.39 -21.08 39.09
N VAL A 136 37.90 -19.85 38.85
CA VAL A 136 38.34 -19.00 37.73
C VAL A 136 39.81 -18.64 37.89
N ILE A 137 40.23 -18.14 39.05
CA ILE A 137 41.63 -17.76 39.31
C ILE A 137 42.53 -18.99 39.13
N LYS A 138 42.18 -20.13 39.72
CA LYS A 138 42.98 -21.36 39.62
C LYS A 138 43.05 -21.89 38.18
N ALA A 139 41.95 -21.84 37.44
CA ALA A 139 41.95 -22.23 36.03
C ALA A 139 42.89 -21.32 35.22
N THR A 140 42.79 -20.00 35.40
CA THR A 140 43.63 -19.02 34.71
C THR A 140 45.10 -19.17 35.08
N THR A 141 45.45 -19.25 36.36
CA THR A 141 46.85 -19.40 36.80
C THR A 141 47.45 -20.73 36.37
N ASN A 142 46.66 -21.82 36.32
CA ASN A 142 47.10 -23.10 35.78
C ASN A 142 47.36 -23.04 34.27
N THR A 143 46.49 -22.36 33.50
CA THR A 143 46.71 -22.18 32.05
C THR A 143 47.97 -21.36 31.78
N ILE A 144 48.16 -20.25 32.51
CA ILE A 144 49.33 -19.38 32.36
C ILE A 144 50.60 -20.10 32.80
N GLY A 145 50.57 -20.82 33.93
CA GLY A 145 51.70 -21.63 34.38
C GLY A 145 52.04 -22.77 33.43
N GLY A 146 51.04 -23.43 32.84
CA GLY A 146 51.25 -24.44 31.80
C GLY A 146 51.95 -23.87 30.56
N LEU A 147 51.60 -22.64 30.16
CA LEU A 147 52.23 -21.93 29.05
C LEU A 147 53.69 -21.54 29.40
N ALA A 148 53.92 -21.01 30.59
CA ALA A 148 55.26 -20.66 31.07
C ALA A 148 56.20 -21.88 31.06
N ASN A 149 55.74 -23.00 31.61
CA ASN A 149 56.48 -24.26 31.66
C ASN A 149 56.78 -24.83 30.26
N TRP A 150 55.94 -24.53 29.27
CA TRP A 150 56.19 -24.95 27.89
C TRP A 150 57.27 -24.09 27.22
N ILE A 151 57.23 -22.78 27.45
CA ILE A 151 58.18 -21.80 26.92
C ILE A 151 59.56 -21.94 27.55
N GLU A 152 59.63 -22.30 28.84
CA GLU A 152 60.88 -22.51 29.58
C GLU A 152 61.74 -23.64 28.97
N LYS A 153 61.13 -24.56 28.21
CA LYS A 153 61.85 -25.62 27.48
C LYS A 153 62.62 -25.10 26.26
N VAL A 154 62.42 -23.84 25.86
CA VAL A 154 63.12 -23.18 24.74
C VAL A 154 64.22 -22.27 25.31
N PRO A 155 65.51 -22.59 25.13
CA PRO A 155 66.63 -21.86 25.76
C PRO A 155 66.69 -20.37 25.43
N SER A 156 66.18 -19.95 24.27
CA SER A 156 66.15 -18.55 23.84
C SER A 156 64.97 -17.74 24.41
N ALA A 157 64.07 -18.36 25.18
CA ALA A 157 62.82 -17.75 25.65
C ALA A 157 62.67 -17.71 27.18
N GLN A 158 63.75 -17.92 27.95
CA GLN A 158 63.70 -17.91 29.43
C GLN A 158 63.20 -16.58 30.01
N SER A 159 63.64 -15.44 29.48
CA SER A 159 63.15 -14.12 29.91
C SER A 159 61.64 -13.93 29.65
N LEU A 160 61.11 -14.59 28.62
CA LEU A 160 59.67 -14.61 28.34
C LEU A 160 58.93 -15.47 29.35
N ALA A 161 59.47 -16.64 29.71
CA ALA A 161 58.89 -17.52 30.73
C ALA A 161 58.83 -16.84 32.11
N ASP A 162 59.90 -16.14 32.51
CA ASP A 162 59.95 -15.36 33.75
C ASP A 162 58.90 -14.23 33.76
N GLY A 163 58.73 -13.55 32.62
CA GLY A 163 57.70 -12.53 32.45
C GLY A 163 56.27 -13.10 32.57
N ILE A 164 56.02 -14.30 32.03
CA ILE A 164 54.73 -14.98 32.14
C ILE A 164 54.45 -15.45 33.57
N ASN A 165 55.49 -15.91 34.29
CA ASN A 165 55.38 -16.24 35.71
C ASN A 165 55.10 -14.99 36.55
N GLY A 166 55.75 -13.86 36.28
CA GLY A 166 55.42 -12.59 36.94
C GLY A 166 53.99 -12.11 36.65
N LEU A 167 53.48 -12.35 35.43
CA LEU A 167 52.08 -12.09 35.08
C LEU A 167 51.12 -12.99 35.88
N ARG A 168 51.45 -14.28 36.03
CA ARG A 168 50.67 -15.22 36.84
C ARG A 168 50.54 -14.73 38.29
N ASP A 169 51.66 -14.36 38.91
CA ASP A 169 51.68 -13.88 40.29
C ASP A 169 50.90 -12.58 40.45
N SER A 170 51.02 -11.67 39.48
CA SER A 170 50.23 -10.44 39.41
C SER A 170 48.73 -10.71 39.31
N ILE A 171 48.31 -11.70 38.53
CA ILE A 171 46.90 -12.09 38.40
C ILE A 171 46.39 -12.70 39.70
N GLU A 172 47.20 -13.49 40.41
CA GLU A 172 46.81 -14.08 41.69
C GLU A 172 46.64 -13.01 42.78
N GLN A 173 47.57 -12.05 42.85
CA GLN A 173 47.57 -10.97 43.84
C GLN A 173 46.55 -9.85 43.54
N TYR A 174 46.42 -9.46 42.27
CA TYR A 174 45.59 -8.33 41.82
C TYR A 174 44.46 -8.77 40.88
N TRP A 175 43.88 -9.96 41.13
CA TRP A 175 42.84 -10.56 40.28
C TRP A 175 41.68 -9.59 39.98
N TRP A 176 41.28 -8.78 40.96
CA TRP A 176 40.16 -7.83 40.82
C TRP A 176 40.50 -6.69 39.84
N VAL A 177 41.75 -6.21 39.83
CA VAL A 177 42.22 -5.20 38.87
C VAL A 177 42.24 -5.81 37.47
N TRP A 178 42.79 -7.01 37.32
CA TRP A 178 42.89 -7.68 36.03
C TRP A 178 41.51 -7.97 35.43
N ILE A 179 40.58 -8.49 36.22
CA ILE A 179 39.20 -8.74 35.76
C ILE A 179 38.49 -7.44 35.41
N TRP A 180 38.68 -6.37 36.20
CA TRP A 180 38.10 -5.07 35.92
C TRP A 180 38.64 -4.47 34.62
N VAL A 181 39.97 -4.40 34.47
CA VAL A 181 40.64 -3.83 33.29
C VAL A 181 40.28 -4.63 32.04
N MET A 182 40.33 -5.96 32.09
CA MET A 182 39.99 -6.80 30.95
C MET A 182 38.50 -6.71 30.59
N GLY A 183 37.62 -6.68 31.59
CA GLY A 183 36.18 -6.49 31.40
C GLY A 183 35.85 -5.13 30.79
N ALA A 184 36.49 -4.06 31.27
CA ALA A 184 36.34 -2.71 30.75
C ALA A 184 36.91 -2.60 29.33
N ALA A 185 38.13 -3.07 29.09
CA ALA A 185 38.74 -3.05 27.76
C ALA A 185 37.92 -3.86 26.74
N GLY A 186 37.49 -5.07 27.11
CA GLY A 186 36.66 -5.92 26.25
C GLY A 186 35.31 -5.28 25.93
N THR A 187 34.65 -4.66 26.92
CA THR A 187 33.39 -3.94 26.71
C THR A 187 33.58 -2.72 25.81
N PHE A 188 34.66 -1.96 26.02
CA PHE A 188 35.00 -0.79 25.21
C PHE A 188 35.25 -1.17 23.75
N ILE A 189 36.11 -2.17 23.50
CA ILE A 189 36.37 -2.70 22.16
C ILE A 189 35.08 -3.19 21.53
N THR A 190 34.28 -3.96 22.26
CA THR A 190 32.98 -4.45 21.79
C THR A 190 32.06 -3.31 21.35
N MET A 191 31.99 -2.22 22.12
CA MET A 191 31.15 -1.06 21.78
C MET A 191 31.63 -0.34 20.52
N VAL A 192 32.95 -0.21 20.34
CA VAL A 192 33.57 0.38 19.14
C VAL A 192 33.35 -0.49 17.90
N VAL A 193 33.57 -1.80 18.01
CA VAL A 193 33.32 -2.76 16.92
C VAL A 193 31.83 -2.79 16.58
N ALA A 194 30.96 -2.82 17.59
CA ALA A 194 29.52 -2.77 17.40
C ALA A 194 29.10 -1.50 16.68
N TRP A 195 29.68 -0.33 16.98
CA TRP A 195 29.39 0.89 16.24
C TRP A 195 29.68 0.80 14.74
N TRP A 196 30.78 0.16 14.35
CA TRP A 196 31.09 -0.04 12.93
C TRP A 196 30.08 -0.97 12.25
N ILE A 197 29.76 -2.09 12.90
CA ILE A 197 28.88 -3.11 12.33
C ILE A 197 27.41 -2.66 12.35
N LEU A 198 26.88 -2.27 13.52
CA LEU A 198 25.51 -1.76 13.67
C LEU A 198 25.33 -0.43 12.96
N GLY A 199 26.31 0.46 13.00
CA GLY A 199 26.23 1.76 12.33
C GLY A 199 25.96 1.58 10.85
N ALA A 200 26.75 0.75 10.16
CA ALA A 200 26.57 0.46 8.75
C ALA A 200 25.19 -0.15 8.42
N VAL A 201 24.68 -1.03 9.30
CA VAL A 201 23.36 -1.66 9.12
C VAL A 201 22.23 -0.65 9.36
N ILE A 202 22.30 0.13 10.44
CA ILE A 202 21.29 1.14 10.79
C ILE A 202 21.27 2.24 9.73
N ASP A 203 22.43 2.70 9.26
CA ASP A 203 22.52 3.74 8.23
C ASP A 203 21.94 3.24 6.89
N ARG A 204 22.22 1.99 6.49
CA ARG A 204 21.57 1.38 5.31
C ARG A 204 20.07 1.19 5.47
N LEU A 205 19.60 0.89 6.68
CA LEU A 205 18.17 0.74 6.98
C LEU A 205 17.47 2.09 7.21
N ALA A 206 18.21 3.19 7.37
CA ALA A 206 17.67 4.54 7.42
C ALA A 206 17.30 5.06 6.02
N ASP A 207 17.99 4.57 4.99
CA ASP A 207 17.72 4.89 3.57
C ASP A 207 16.53 4.12 2.98
N ILE A 208 16.02 3.08 3.66
CA ILE A 208 14.74 2.48 3.27
C ILE A 208 13.67 3.46 3.74
N PRO A 209 13.02 4.21 2.83
CA PRO A 209 11.95 5.10 3.23
C PRO A 209 10.91 4.22 3.92
N SER A 210 10.53 4.56 5.15
CA SER A 210 9.25 4.09 5.68
C SER A 210 8.18 4.71 4.78
N GLU A 211 7.91 4.05 3.67
CA GLU A 211 6.87 4.44 2.74
C GLU A 211 5.56 4.53 3.53
N ASP A 212 4.97 5.72 3.49
CA ASP A 212 3.56 5.93 3.80
C ASP A 212 3.05 5.63 5.20
N THR A 213 3.90 5.68 6.22
CA THR A 213 3.42 5.54 7.59
C THR A 213 2.95 6.88 8.18
N LEU A 214 1.75 6.88 8.77
CA LEU A 214 1.19 7.94 9.61
C LEU A 214 1.95 8.08 10.96
N ASP A 215 3.27 7.86 10.97
CA ASP A 215 4.11 7.61 12.16
C ASP A 215 4.03 8.72 13.22
N ASP A 216 3.77 9.96 12.81
CA ASP A 216 3.70 11.11 13.69
C ASP A 216 2.28 11.39 14.24
N ALA A 217 1.22 10.80 13.66
CA ALA A 217 -0.16 11.09 14.06
C ALA A 217 -0.49 10.62 15.50
N GLY A 218 0.28 9.65 16.02
CA GLY A 218 0.15 9.14 17.39
C GLY A 218 1.00 9.86 18.45
N ASP A 219 1.66 10.97 18.08
CA ASP A 219 2.65 11.63 18.94
C ASP A 219 2.08 12.74 19.85
N ASP A 220 0.76 12.88 19.90
CA ASP A 220 0.03 13.85 20.72
C ASP A 220 -0.68 13.16 21.90
N ASP A 221 -0.25 13.50 23.12
CA ASP A 221 -0.79 12.93 24.38
C ASP A 221 -2.00 13.73 24.92
N ARG A 222 -2.46 14.79 24.22
CA ARG A 222 -3.68 15.52 24.58
C ARG A 222 -4.94 14.62 24.46
N PRO A 223 -6.03 14.94 25.18
CA PRO A 223 -7.33 14.31 24.96
C PRO A 223 -7.72 14.34 23.47
N VAL A 224 -8.40 13.30 23.00
CA VAL A 224 -8.87 13.21 21.62
C VAL A 224 -9.95 14.28 21.40
N ALA A 225 -9.66 15.22 20.50
CA ALA A 225 -10.60 16.26 20.06
C ALA A 225 -10.10 16.83 18.73
N PRO A 226 -10.35 16.14 17.61
CA PRO A 226 -9.80 16.50 16.30
C PRO A 226 -10.46 17.75 15.68
N LEU A 227 -11.66 18.12 16.13
CA LEU A 227 -12.48 19.20 15.57
C LEU A 227 -12.89 20.24 16.64
N PRO A 228 -13.20 21.49 16.24
CA PRO A 228 -12.99 22.05 14.90
C PRO A 228 -11.51 22.09 14.52
N LEU A 229 -11.22 21.95 13.23
CA LEU A 229 -9.86 21.89 12.70
C LEU A 229 -9.61 23.10 11.80
N GLU A 230 -8.49 23.78 11.99
CA GLU A 230 -8.07 24.91 11.15
C GLU A 230 -6.59 24.73 10.75
N LEU A 231 -6.33 24.73 9.45
CA LEU A 231 -5.02 24.79 8.84
C LEU A 231 -4.72 26.27 8.54
N ASP A 232 -3.60 26.77 9.06
CA ASP A 232 -3.13 28.15 8.90
C ASP A 232 -1.77 28.13 8.19
N HIS A 233 -1.75 28.58 6.93
CA HIS A 233 -0.57 28.66 6.05
C HIS A 233 0.26 27.36 6.01
N VAL A 234 -0.43 26.20 5.98
CA VAL A 234 0.23 24.89 6.11
C VAL A 234 1.02 24.52 4.85
N GLY A 235 2.27 24.11 5.03
CA GLY A 235 3.10 23.52 3.97
C GLY A 235 3.75 22.19 4.37
N PHE A 236 4.07 21.35 3.39
CA PHE A 236 4.60 20.01 3.61
C PHE A 236 5.58 19.53 2.53
N SER A 237 6.73 19.01 2.98
CA SER A 237 7.72 18.29 2.16
C SER A 237 8.08 16.95 2.80
N TYR A 238 8.18 15.88 1.99
CA TYR A 238 8.55 14.54 2.49
C TYR A 238 10.02 14.45 2.94
N GLN A 239 10.89 15.27 2.35
CA GLN A 239 12.30 15.34 2.69
C GLN A 239 12.65 16.76 3.14
N PRO A 240 13.50 16.93 4.17
CA PRO A 240 14.05 18.24 4.50
C PRO A 240 14.76 18.86 3.29
N GLY A 241 14.28 20.01 2.82
CA GLY A 241 14.81 20.68 1.61
C GLY A 241 14.38 20.03 0.28
N GLY A 242 13.50 19.04 0.29
CA GLY A 242 12.89 18.46 -0.91
C GLY A 242 11.75 19.31 -1.48
N PRO A 243 11.15 18.90 -2.61
CA PRO A 243 10.05 19.63 -3.24
C PRO A 243 8.86 19.74 -2.28
N GLU A 244 8.29 20.95 -2.21
CA GLU A 244 7.09 21.23 -1.44
C GLU A 244 5.88 20.64 -2.15
N ILE A 245 5.16 19.75 -1.47
CA ILE A 245 3.98 19.04 -1.99
C ILE A 245 2.70 19.80 -1.68
N LEU A 246 2.66 20.45 -0.50
CA LEU A 246 1.60 21.36 -0.10
C LEU A 246 2.25 22.67 0.30
N SER A 247 1.68 23.78 -0.13
CA SER A 247 2.19 25.12 0.17
C SER A 247 1.00 26.01 0.48
N ASP A 248 1.05 26.74 1.59
CA ASP A 248 0.11 27.82 1.90
C ASP A 248 -1.36 27.34 1.91
N ILE A 249 -1.62 26.24 2.63
CA ILE A 249 -2.95 25.64 2.75
C ILE A 249 -3.68 26.26 3.93
N ASP A 250 -4.75 27.00 3.61
CA ASP A 250 -5.74 27.48 4.57
C ASP A 250 -7.05 26.69 4.41
N LEU A 251 -7.44 25.96 5.45
CA LEU A 251 -8.65 25.14 5.44
C LEU A 251 -9.22 24.98 6.84
N ARG A 252 -10.52 25.23 6.99
CA ARG A 252 -11.25 25.02 8.23
C ARG A 252 -12.29 23.93 8.05
N ILE A 253 -12.42 23.03 9.01
CA ILE A 253 -13.39 21.92 9.02
C ILE A 253 -14.19 21.99 10.31
N GLU A 254 -15.51 22.07 10.19
CA GLU A 254 -16.44 22.09 11.32
C GLU A 254 -17.03 20.70 11.60
N PRO A 255 -17.46 20.42 12.85
CA PRO A 255 -18.25 19.23 13.16
C PRO A 255 -19.52 19.14 12.31
N GLY A 256 -19.86 17.95 11.83
CA GLY A 256 -21.08 17.71 11.03
C GLY A 256 -21.04 18.28 9.61
N GLU A 257 -19.86 18.62 9.09
CA GLU A 257 -19.68 19.13 7.73
C GLU A 257 -19.31 18.01 6.74
N PHE A 258 -19.91 17.98 5.54
CA PHE A 258 -19.45 17.12 4.45
C PHE A 258 -18.66 17.92 3.41
N ILE A 259 -17.36 17.63 3.29
CA ILE A 259 -16.42 18.31 2.39
C ILE A 259 -15.89 17.34 1.34
N ALA A 260 -15.90 17.74 0.07
CA ALA A 260 -15.19 17.06 -1.00
C ALA A 260 -13.87 17.78 -1.33
N VAL A 261 -12.74 17.06 -1.32
CA VAL A 261 -11.44 17.55 -1.79
C VAL A 261 -11.18 16.98 -3.18
N VAL A 262 -11.09 17.88 -4.17
CA VAL A 262 -10.93 17.52 -5.59
C VAL A 262 -9.64 18.11 -6.15
N GLY A 263 -9.09 17.47 -7.18
CA GLY A 263 -7.88 17.93 -7.86
C GLY A 263 -7.21 16.84 -8.68
N ALA A 264 -6.32 17.22 -9.59
CA ALA A 264 -5.59 16.28 -10.44
C ALA A 264 -4.71 15.32 -9.62
N ASN A 265 -4.26 14.23 -10.24
CA ASN A 265 -3.29 13.34 -9.61
C ASN A 265 -1.97 14.08 -9.33
N GLY A 266 -1.40 13.85 -8.14
CA GLY A 266 -0.20 14.57 -7.70
C GLY A 266 -0.45 16.00 -7.19
N SER A 267 -1.68 16.48 -7.12
CA SER A 267 -2.01 17.81 -6.54
C SER A 267 -1.79 17.93 -5.03
N GLY A 268 -1.58 16.81 -4.32
CA GLY A 268 -1.32 16.77 -2.87
C GLY A 268 -2.47 16.25 -2.01
N LYS A 269 -3.57 15.75 -2.58
CA LYS A 269 -4.78 15.29 -1.85
C LYS A 269 -4.47 14.28 -0.74
N SER A 270 -3.74 13.20 -1.07
CA SER A 270 -3.34 12.18 -0.09
C SER A 270 -2.33 12.69 0.95
N THR A 271 -1.59 13.77 0.66
CA THR A 271 -0.73 14.43 1.65
C THR A 271 -1.59 15.26 2.60
N LEU A 272 -2.61 15.95 2.08
CA LEU A 272 -3.55 16.72 2.88
C LEU A 272 -4.33 15.80 3.83
N SER A 273 -4.84 14.65 3.37
CA SER A 273 -5.52 13.68 4.24
C SER A 273 -4.67 13.22 5.41
N LYS A 274 -3.38 12.97 5.19
CA LYS A 274 -2.44 12.60 6.26
C LYS A 274 -2.30 13.72 7.30
N ILE A 275 -2.29 15.00 6.90
CA ILE A 275 -2.24 16.14 7.83
C ILE A 275 -3.54 16.25 8.63
N LEU A 276 -4.69 16.07 7.98
CA LEU A 276 -6.00 16.02 8.65
C LEU A 276 -6.02 14.90 9.70
N ALA A 277 -5.49 13.72 9.35
CA ALA A 277 -5.34 12.56 10.23
C ALA A 277 -4.32 12.73 11.37
N GLY A 278 -3.57 13.84 11.42
CA GLY A 278 -2.68 14.17 12.54
C GLY A 278 -1.19 14.25 12.19
N ARG A 279 -0.80 14.08 10.92
CA ARG A 279 0.59 14.30 10.50
C ARG A 279 0.97 15.77 10.69
N ARG A 280 2.17 16.01 11.24
CA ARG A 280 2.67 17.36 11.45
C ARG A 280 3.10 18.00 10.12
N PRO A 281 2.77 19.27 9.87
CA PRO A 281 3.24 19.97 8.69
C PRO A 281 4.73 20.35 8.82
N THR A 282 5.36 20.66 7.69
CA THR A 282 6.74 21.17 7.64
C THR A 282 6.79 22.67 7.95
N SER A 283 5.74 23.40 7.58
CA SER A 283 5.55 24.84 7.81
C SER A 283 4.07 25.14 8.10
N GLY A 284 3.79 26.32 8.67
CA GLY A 284 2.44 26.70 9.11
C GLY A 284 2.01 26.00 10.41
N ALA A 285 0.72 26.09 10.72
CA ALA A 285 0.15 25.57 11.97
C ALA A 285 -1.16 24.81 11.73
N VAL A 286 -1.40 23.82 12.58
CA VAL A 286 -2.66 23.08 12.63
C VAL A 286 -3.31 23.29 13.99
N HIS A 287 -4.45 23.97 14.00
CA HIS A 287 -5.21 24.30 15.20
C HIS A 287 -6.36 23.30 15.37
N ARG A 288 -6.39 22.64 16.54
CA ARG A 288 -7.46 21.76 17.00
C ARG A 288 -7.43 21.67 18.54
N PRO A 289 -8.57 21.49 19.22
CA PRO A 289 -8.63 21.48 20.67
C PRO A 289 -7.76 20.41 21.32
N GLY A 290 -7.67 19.24 20.69
CA GLY A 290 -6.94 18.08 21.20
C GLY A 290 -6.17 17.32 20.12
N ALA A 291 -5.83 16.07 20.42
CA ALA A 291 -5.16 15.20 19.46
C ALA A 291 -6.11 14.78 18.33
N ALA A 292 -5.56 14.51 17.15
CA ALA A 292 -6.32 13.93 16.02
C ALA A 292 -6.96 12.59 16.41
N GLY A 293 -6.25 11.79 17.22
CA GLY A 293 -6.76 10.53 17.73
C GLY A 293 -7.06 9.52 16.63
N LEU A 294 -6.20 9.41 15.61
CA LEU A 294 -6.38 8.44 14.52
C LEU A 294 -6.65 7.02 15.07
N GLY A 295 -7.77 6.43 14.67
CA GLY A 295 -8.19 5.09 15.06
C GLY A 295 -8.62 4.95 16.54
N ARG A 296 -8.71 6.06 17.29
CA ARG A 296 -9.23 6.10 18.67
C ARG A 296 -10.69 6.51 18.69
N HIS A 297 -11.38 6.10 19.75
CA HIS A 297 -12.78 6.49 19.97
C HIS A 297 -12.94 8.03 19.97
N GLY A 298 -13.92 8.57 19.26
CA GLY A 298 -14.15 10.03 19.15
C GLY A 298 -13.10 10.80 18.33
N GLY A 299 -12.15 10.09 17.71
CA GLY A 299 -11.03 10.69 16.98
C GLY A 299 -11.25 10.79 15.47
N THR A 300 -10.17 10.67 14.72
CA THR A 300 -10.21 10.60 13.26
C THR A 300 -10.20 9.15 12.80
N ALA A 301 -11.04 8.81 11.83
CA ALA A 301 -10.98 7.56 11.08
C ALA A 301 -10.60 7.84 9.63
N MET A 302 -9.89 6.90 9.00
CA MET A 302 -9.48 7.01 7.60
C MET A 302 -9.80 5.71 6.88
N VAL A 303 -10.55 5.83 5.79
CA VAL A 303 -10.84 4.75 4.86
C VAL A 303 -10.00 4.97 3.62
N LEU A 304 -9.14 4.02 3.31
CA LEU A 304 -8.18 4.07 2.22
C LEU A 304 -8.82 3.65 0.90
N GLN A 305 -8.15 4.01 -0.19
CA GLN A 305 -8.52 3.62 -1.56
C GLN A 305 -8.60 2.09 -1.76
N ARG A 306 -7.79 1.33 -1.01
CA ARG A 306 -7.76 -0.15 -1.08
C ARG A 306 -8.27 -0.75 0.22
N PRO A 307 -9.57 -1.07 0.32
CA PRO A 307 -10.15 -1.55 1.57
C PRO A 307 -9.54 -2.88 2.02
N GLU A 308 -9.07 -3.74 1.10
CA GLU A 308 -8.44 -5.01 1.44
C GLU A 308 -7.16 -4.85 2.28
N THR A 309 -6.52 -3.67 2.24
CA THR A 309 -5.32 -3.38 3.04
C THR A 309 -5.63 -3.04 4.50
N GLN A 310 -6.90 -2.78 4.82
CA GLN A 310 -7.37 -2.43 6.17
C GLN A 310 -8.15 -3.56 6.85
N MET A 311 -8.40 -4.67 6.13
CA MET A 311 -9.07 -5.84 6.66
C MET A 311 -8.11 -6.75 7.39
N LEU A 312 -8.44 -7.06 8.63
CA LEU A 312 -7.62 -7.85 9.54
C LEU A 312 -8.39 -9.03 10.14
N GLY A 313 -9.72 -8.91 10.27
CA GLY A 313 -10.61 -9.97 10.72
C GLY A 313 -10.82 -11.04 9.65
N ALA A 314 -10.92 -12.29 10.08
CA ALA A 314 -11.30 -13.41 9.19
C ALA A 314 -12.78 -13.35 8.82
N ARG A 315 -13.64 -12.89 9.73
CA ARG A 315 -15.08 -12.71 9.52
C ARG A 315 -15.43 -11.23 9.51
N VAL A 316 -16.50 -10.89 8.80
CA VAL A 316 -17.01 -9.52 8.69
C VAL A 316 -17.26 -8.89 10.07
N ALA A 317 -17.93 -9.61 10.98
CA ALA A 317 -18.21 -9.10 12.32
C ALA A 317 -16.94 -8.89 13.15
N ASP A 318 -15.95 -9.78 13.03
CA ASP A 318 -14.68 -9.70 13.75
C ASP A 318 -13.84 -8.50 13.26
N ASP A 319 -13.92 -8.19 11.97
CA ASP A 319 -13.22 -7.05 11.37
C ASP A 319 -13.75 -5.70 11.87
N VAL A 320 -15.08 -5.57 12.02
CA VAL A 320 -15.73 -4.34 12.53
C VAL A 320 -15.18 -3.95 13.90
N VAL A 321 -15.01 -4.93 14.79
CA VAL A 321 -14.53 -4.71 16.17
C VAL A 321 -13.01 -4.83 16.31
N TRP A 322 -12.29 -5.11 15.22
CA TRP A 322 -10.87 -5.39 15.26
C TRP A 322 -10.08 -4.23 15.84
N GLY A 323 -9.27 -4.50 16.86
CA GLY A 323 -8.39 -3.51 17.50
C GLY A 323 -9.10 -2.52 18.43
N LEU A 324 -10.39 -2.71 18.73
CA LEU A 324 -11.06 -1.99 19.81
C LEU A 324 -10.61 -2.49 21.19
N PRO A 325 -10.64 -1.64 22.23
CA PRO A 325 -10.36 -2.07 23.60
C PRO A 325 -11.29 -3.21 24.06
N GLU A 326 -10.77 -4.12 24.87
CA GLU A 326 -11.59 -5.18 25.48
C GLU A 326 -12.77 -4.58 26.26
N GLY A 327 -13.97 -5.15 26.07
CA GLY A 327 -15.19 -4.69 26.72
C GLY A 327 -15.89 -3.51 26.02
N THR A 328 -15.40 -3.06 24.86
CA THR A 328 -16.14 -2.10 24.03
C THR A 328 -17.38 -2.78 23.46
N GLU A 329 -18.58 -2.35 23.88
CA GLU A 329 -19.83 -2.80 23.28
C GLU A 329 -20.05 -2.07 21.95
N VAL A 330 -20.21 -2.84 20.87
CA VAL A 330 -20.48 -2.33 19.53
C VAL A 330 -21.67 -3.07 18.96
N ASP A 331 -22.66 -2.34 18.47
CA ASP A 331 -23.77 -2.90 17.69
C ASP A 331 -23.29 -3.21 16.26
N VAL A 332 -22.63 -4.37 16.11
CA VAL A 332 -22.06 -4.80 14.83
C VAL A 332 -23.16 -4.97 13.78
N ASP A 333 -24.30 -5.58 14.14
CA ASP A 333 -25.39 -5.80 13.19
C ASP A 333 -26.03 -4.49 12.73
N GLY A 334 -26.21 -3.53 13.63
CA GLY A 334 -26.68 -2.18 13.31
C GLY A 334 -25.73 -1.42 12.38
N LEU A 335 -24.42 -1.47 12.64
CA LEU A 335 -23.40 -0.85 11.78
C LEU A 335 -23.35 -1.49 10.40
N LEU A 336 -23.42 -2.82 10.32
CA LEU A 336 -23.47 -3.53 9.05
C LEU A 336 -24.74 -3.19 8.28
N ALA A 337 -25.90 -3.06 8.94
CA ALA A 337 -27.14 -2.65 8.30
C ALA A 337 -27.06 -1.21 7.74
N GLU A 338 -26.46 -0.27 8.48
CA GLU A 338 -26.30 1.12 8.06
C GLU A 338 -25.49 1.26 6.76
N VAL A 339 -24.49 0.39 6.55
CA VAL A 339 -23.70 0.38 5.31
C VAL A 339 -24.25 -0.58 4.23
N GLY A 340 -25.40 -1.21 4.46
CA GLY A 340 -26.03 -2.13 3.50
C GLY A 340 -25.42 -3.54 3.45
N LEU A 341 -24.79 -3.99 4.53
CA LEU A 341 -24.21 -5.33 4.73
C LEU A 341 -24.98 -6.18 5.75
N ALA A 342 -26.26 -5.88 5.98
CA ALA A 342 -27.11 -6.60 6.92
C ALA A 342 -27.05 -8.13 6.69
N GLY A 343 -26.86 -8.90 7.77
CA GLY A 343 -26.81 -10.36 7.72
C GLY A 343 -25.49 -10.98 7.23
N LEU A 344 -24.50 -10.17 6.84
CA LEU A 344 -23.20 -10.67 6.37
C LEU A 344 -22.15 -10.87 7.47
N GLY A 345 -22.45 -10.59 8.74
CA GLY A 345 -21.47 -10.63 9.84
C GLY A 345 -20.72 -11.96 9.99
N ASN A 346 -21.37 -13.07 9.65
CA ASN A 346 -20.79 -14.42 9.74
C ASN A 346 -19.95 -14.84 8.52
N ARG A 347 -19.96 -14.05 7.45
CA ARG A 347 -19.25 -14.34 6.19
C ARG A 347 -17.75 -14.10 6.35
N GLU A 348 -16.94 -14.81 5.57
CA GLU A 348 -15.50 -14.55 5.52
C GLU A 348 -15.22 -13.26 4.74
N THR A 349 -14.23 -12.49 5.19
CA THR A 349 -13.86 -11.21 4.56
C THR A 349 -13.31 -11.41 3.14
N SER A 350 -12.68 -12.57 2.87
CA SER A 350 -12.20 -12.98 1.55
C SER A 350 -13.31 -13.20 0.52
N ASP A 351 -14.54 -13.48 0.96
CA ASP A 351 -15.67 -13.78 0.07
C ASP A 351 -16.47 -12.53 -0.32
N LEU A 352 -16.07 -11.35 0.17
CA LEU A 352 -16.72 -10.09 -0.12
C LEU A 352 -16.29 -9.54 -1.48
N SER A 353 -17.23 -8.95 -2.22
CA SER A 353 -16.91 -8.15 -3.41
C SER A 353 -16.17 -6.86 -3.02
N GLY A 354 -15.42 -6.23 -3.94
CA GLY A 354 -14.72 -4.96 -3.64
C GLY A 354 -15.63 -3.85 -3.09
N GLY A 355 -16.86 -3.74 -3.59
CA GLY A 355 -17.85 -2.79 -3.06
C GLY A 355 -18.34 -3.14 -1.66
N GLN A 356 -18.52 -4.43 -1.35
CA GLN A 356 -18.81 -4.89 0.01
C GLN A 356 -17.63 -4.65 0.95
N GLN A 357 -16.41 -4.83 0.44
CA GLN A 357 -15.19 -4.58 1.21
C GLN A 357 -15.08 -3.10 1.62
N GLN A 358 -15.43 -2.20 0.71
CA GLN A 358 -15.48 -0.77 1.01
C GLN A 358 -16.52 -0.41 2.09
N ARG A 359 -17.69 -1.02 2.03
CA ARG A 359 -18.74 -0.81 3.04
C ARG A 359 -18.31 -1.33 4.41
N LEU A 360 -17.64 -2.49 4.43
CA LEU A 360 -17.07 -3.05 5.66
C LEU A 360 -16.02 -2.11 6.28
N SER A 361 -15.12 -1.54 5.48
CA SER A 361 -14.12 -0.60 6.00
C SER A 361 -14.74 0.68 6.58
N ILE A 362 -15.85 1.16 6.02
CA ILE A 362 -16.65 2.24 6.61
C ILE A 362 -17.30 1.79 7.92
N ALA A 363 -17.93 0.61 7.97
CA ALA A 363 -18.52 0.10 9.22
C ALA A 363 -17.46 -0.04 10.33
N ALA A 364 -16.29 -0.59 10.02
CA ALA A 364 -15.16 -0.70 10.95
C ALA A 364 -14.62 0.67 11.40
N ALA A 365 -14.65 1.68 10.51
CA ALA A 365 -14.33 3.06 10.86
C ALA A 365 -15.38 3.65 11.83
N LEU A 366 -16.67 3.44 11.57
CA LEU A 366 -17.79 3.93 12.37
C LEU A 366 -17.91 3.25 13.74
N ALA A 367 -17.43 2.01 13.88
CA ALA A 367 -17.37 1.30 15.17
C ALA A 367 -16.55 2.03 16.24
N ARG A 368 -15.69 2.98 15.83
CA ARG A 368 -14.90 3.84 16.72
C ARG A 368 -15.58 5.17 17.03
N ASP A 369 -16.80 5.41 16.59
CA ASP A 369 -17.52 6.68 16.76
C ASP A 369 -16.64 7.90 16.44
N PRO A 370 -16.09 8.02 15.22
CA PRO A 370 -15.13 9.06 14.89
C PRO A 370 -15.80 10.42 14.78
N ALA A 371 -15.16 11.47 15.30
CA ALA A 371 -15.60 12.85 15.07
C ALA A 371 -15.29 13.34 13.64
N LEU A 372 -14.26 12.77 13.00
CA LEU A 372 -13.84 13.08 11.63
C LEU A 372 -13.61 11.78 10.85
N LEU A 373 -14.32 11.60 9.74
CA LEU A 373 -14.12 10.50 8.78
C LEU A 373 -13.45 11.03 7.52
N ILE A 374 -12.29 10.48 7.17
CA ILE A 374 -11.59 10.76 5.91
C ILE A 374 -11.79 9.58 4.97
N ALA A 375 -12.45 9.81 3.83
CA ALA A 375 -12.74 8.81 2.82
C ALA A 375 -11.90 9.08 1.56
N ASP A 376 -10.82 8.32 1.35
CA ASP A 376 -9.89 8.52 0.23
C ASP A 376 -10.26 7.62 -0.97
N GLU A 377 -10.88 8.19 -2.00
CA GLU A 377 -11.29 7.50 -3.24
C GLU A 377 -12.10 6.21 -3.03
N VAL A 378 -12.96 6.22 -2.01
CA VAL A 378 -13.75 5.05 -1.56
C VAL A 378 -14.73 4.52 -2.61
N THR A 379 -15.00 5.27 -3.67
CA THR A 379 -15.95 4.92 -4.74
C THR A 379 -15.28 4.27 -5.96
N SER A 380 -13.94 4.18 -5.98
CA SER A 380 -13.16 3.82 -7.17
C SER A 380 -13.29 2.36 -7.63
N MET A 381 -13.71 1.45 -6.74
CA MET A 381 -13.90 0.01 -7.02
C MET A 381 -15.37 -0.44 -6.88
N VAL A 382 -16.31 0.51 -6.91
CA VAL A 382 -17.74 0.24 -6.74
C VAL A 382 -18.48 0.53 -8.05
N ASP A 383 -19.41 -0.35 -8.43
CA ASP A 383 -20.26 -0.13 -9.59
C ASP A 383 -21.16 1.12 -9.40
N PRO A 384 -21.76 1.67 -10.47
CA PRO A 384 -22.54 2.89 -10.38
C PRO A 384 -23.69 2.87 -9.35
N ALA A 385 -24.41 1.74 -9.22
CA ALA A 385 -25.51 1.62 -8.27
C ALA A 385 -24.98 1.52 -6.83
N GLY A 386 -24.01 0.63 -6.60
CA GLY A 386 -23.39 0.49 -5.29
C GLY A 386 -22.69 1.76 -4.80
N ARG A 387 -22.18 2.58 -5.73
CA ARG A 387 -21.58 3.90 -5.45
C ARG A 387 -22.63 4.92 -5.03
N ALA A 388 -23.78 4.97 -5.69
CA ALA A 388 -24.86 5.89 -5.32
C ALA A 388 -25.30 5.63 -3.86
N GLU A 389 -25.52 4.36 -3.50
CA GLU A 389 -25.81 3.95 -2.13
C GLU A 389 -24.70 4.35 -1.14
N LEU A 390 -23.43 4.19 -1.51
CA LEU A 390 -22.30 4.57 -0.65
C LEU A 390 -22.25 6.09 -0.40
N LEU A 391 -22.53 6.89 -1.43
CA LEU A 391 -22.59 8.34 -1.33
C LEU A 391 -23.76 8.79 -0.46
N GLU A 392 -24.91 8.11 -0.53
CA GLU A 392 -26.04 8.36 0.37
C GLU A 392 -25.63 8.15 1.83
N VAL A 393 -24.97 7.03 2.15
CA VAL A 393 -24.45 6.77 3.49
C VAL A 393 -23.52 7.90 3.94
N LEU A 394 -22.50 8.25 3.13
CA LEU A 394 -21.54 9.31 3.49
C LEU A 394 -22.20 10.68 3.68
N ARG A 395 -23.24 10.99 2.90
CA ARG A 395 -23.99 12.24 2.97
C ARG A 395 -24.88 12.32 4.21
N ASP A 396 -25.38 11.19 4.69
CA ASP A 396 -26.27 11.14 5.85
C ASP A 396 -25.50 11.12 7.18
N LEU A 397 -24.28 10.58 7.21
CA LEU A 397 -23.43 10.49 8.41
C LEU A 397 -23.28 11.82 9.20
N PRO A 398 -23.02 12.99 8.57
CA PRO A 398 -22.96 14.25 9.29
C PRO A 398 -24.28 14.63 9.97
N ARG A 399 -25.42 14.25 9.40
CA ARG A 399 -26.75 14.58 9.92
C ARG A 399 -27.21 13.61 10.98
N THR A 400 -26.91 12.32 10.81
CA THR A 400 -27.36 11.24 11.70
C THR A 400 -26.45 11.10 12.92
N ARG A 401 -25.14 11.27 12.73
CA ARG A 401 -24.12 11.05 13.78
C ARG A 401 -23.35 12.30 14.18
N GLY A 402 -23.51 13.42 13.47
CA GLY A 402 -22.77 14.66 13.78
C GLY A 402 -21.28 14.62 13.43
N ILE A 403 -20.86 13.62 12.64
CA ILE A 403 -19.45 13.45 12.26
C ILE A 403 -19.11 14.37 11.08
N ALA A 404 -17.91 14.94 11.05
CA ALA A 404 -17.44 15.59 9.82
C ALA A 404 -16.93 14.53 8.84
N VAL A 405 -17.23 14.69 7.56
CA VAL A 405 -16.79 13.78 6.49
C VAL A 405 -15.95 14.56 5.49
N VAL A 406 -14.73 14.09 5.23
CA VAL A 406 -13.86 14.59 4.17
C VAL A 406 -13.68 13.51 3.12
N MET A 407 -14.31 13.68 1.97
CA MET A 407 -14.17 12.76 0.84
C MET A 407 -13.15 13.30 -0.15
N ILE A 408 -12.14 12.52 -0.46
CA ILE A 408 -11.23 12.79 -1.57
C ILE A 408 -11.77 12.06 -2.80
N THR A 409 -12.04 12.82 -3.87
CA THR A 409 -12.52 12.27 -5.12
C THR A 409 -12.02 13.09 -6.31
N HIS A 410 -11.92 12.46 -7.47
CA HIS A 410 -11.68 13.11 -8.75
C HIS A 410 -12.92 13.07 -9.66
N ARG A 411 -14.08 12.63 -9.15
CA ARG A 411 -15.30 12.41 -9.93
C ARG A 411 -16.36 13.45 -9.58
N ALA A 412 -16.97 14.00 -10.62
CA ALA A 412 -17.81 15.18 -10.47
C ALA A 412 -19.09 14.94 -9.68
N LEU A 413 -19.81 13.87 -10.02
CA LEU A 413 -21.06 13.50 -9.35
C LEU A 413 -20.87 13.23 -7.84
N GLU A 414 -19.67 12.81 -7.44
CA GLU A 414 -19.33 12.59 -6.03
C GLU A 414 -19.06 13.91 -5.33
N ALA A 415 -18.32 14.82 -5.98
CA ALA A 415 -18.04 16.14 -5.43
C ALA A 415 -19.30 16.99 -5.20
N VAL A 416 -20.32 16.87 -6.06
CA VAL A 416 -21.61 17.57 -5.93
C VAL A 416 -22.41 17.11 -4.69
N ALA A 417 -22.17 15.88 -4.21
CA ALA A 417 -22.87 15.36 -3.04
C ALA A 417 -22.44 16.05 -1.72
N ALA A 418 -21.27 16.69 -1.70
CA ALA A 418 -20.73 17.38 -0.53
C ALA A 418 -21.34 18.78 -0.33
N ASP A 419 -21.40 19.23 0.92
CA ASP A 419 -21.85 20.59 1.27
C ASP A 419 -20.86 21.65 0.77
N ARG A 420 -19.57 21.32 0.74
CA ARG A 420 -18.49 22.19 0.27
C ARG A 420 -17.45 21.44 -0.54
N VAL A 421 -17.01 22.04 -1.64
CA VAL A 421 -15.94 21.51 -2.51
C VAL A 421 -14.68 22.35 -2.36
N VAL A 422 -13.56 21.69 -2.05
CA VAL A 422 -12.22 22.28 -1.95
C VAL A 422 -11.39 21.81 -3.14
N HIS A 423 -10.95 22.75 -3.97
CA HIS A 423 -10.17 22.46 -5.16
C HIS A 423 -8.68 22.65 -4.89
N LEU A 424 -7.92 21.56 -5.01
CA LEU A 424 -6.48 21.51 -4.79
C LEU A 424 -5.73 21.43 -6.13
N VAL A 425 -4.91 22.44 -6.41
CA VAL A 425 -4.11 22.53 -7.63
C VAL A 425 -2.65 22.76 -7.26
N ALA A 426 -1.77 21.86 -7.69
CA ALA A 426 -0.32 21.94 -7.46
C ALA A 426 0.07 22.29 -6.00
N GLY A 427 -0.60 21.66 -5.04
CA GLY A 427 -0.31 21.86 -3.61
C GLY A 427 -0.92 23.10 -2.99
N ARG A 428 -1.84 23.80 -3.67
CA ARG A 428 -2.54 25.00 -3.16
C ARG A 428 -4.05 24.86 -3.28
N ILE A 429 -4.79 25.42 -2.32
CA ILE A 429 -6.24 25.58 -2.45
C ILE A 429 -6.51 26.79 -3.33
N VAL A 430 -7.31 26.61 -4.39
CA VAL A 430 -7.69 27.68 -5.30
C VAL A 430 -9.15 28.12 -5.05
N PRO A 431 -9.48 29.40 -5.29
CA PRO A 431 -10.82 29.93 -5.00
C PRO A 431 -11.88 29.50 -6.02
N TYR A 432 -11.47 28.98 -7.19
CA TYR A 432 -12.37 28.54 -8.26
C TYR A 432 -12.56 27.03 -8.24
N ARG A 433 -13.75 26.59 -8.63
CA ARG A 433 -14.07 25.16 -8.81
C ARG A 433 -13.46 24.63 -10.11
N PRO A 434 -13.26 23.31 -10.25
CA PRO A 434 -12.82 22.73 -11.51
C PRO A 434 -13.84 23.00 -12.63
N ASP A 435 -13.37 23.19 -13.86
CA ASP A 435 -14.23 23.54 -15.02
C ASP A 435 -15.33 22.49 -15.25
N TRP A 436 -14.98 21.20 -15.15
CA TRP A 436 -15.92 20.07 -15.28
C TRP A 436 -17.05 20.07 -14.24
N LEU A 437 -16.89 20.77 -13.10
CA LEU A 437 -17.93 20.88 -12.08
C LEU A 437 -18.89 22.03 -12.39
N SER A 438 -18.39 23.06 -13.06
CA SER A 438 -19.17 24.24 -13.46
C SER A 438 -20.15 23.88 -14.58
N GLU A 439 -19.72 23.06 -15.55
CA GLU A 439 -20.55 22.60 -16.67
C GLU A 439 -21.75 21.76 -16.23
N LEU A 440 -21.61 20.94 -15.18
CA LEU A 440 -22.71 20.14 -14.64
C LEU A 440 -23.76 21.00 -13.93
N HIS A 441 -23.36 22.06 -13.23
CA HIS A 441 -24.31 22.98 -12.59
C HIS A 441 -25.13 23.76 -13.61
N GLU A 442 -24.52 24.15 -14.74
CA GLU A 442 -25.25 24.82 -15.84
C GLU A 442 -26.26 23.86 -16.51
N ALA A 443 -25.91 22.58 -16.64
CA ALA A 443 -26.83 21.54 -17.12
C ALA A 443 -27.96 21.23 -16.12
N GLU A 444 -27.67 21.14 -14.82
CA GLU A 444 -28.66 20.86 -13.76
C GLU A 444 -29.61 22.05 -13.50
N ALA A 445 -29.12 23.30 -13.62
CA ALA A 445 -29.97 24.50 -13.49
C ALA A 445 -31.05 24.60 -14.59
N GLY A 446 -30.86 23.88 -15.71
CA GLY A 446 -31.86 23.75 -16.79
C GLY A 446 -32.82 22.57 -16.65
N ALA A 447 -32.54 21.58 -15.78
CA ALA A 447 -33.25 20.30 -15.77
C ALA A 447 -33.57 19.83 -14.34
N ALA A 448 -34.55 20.46 -13.70
CA ALA A 448 -35.17 19.95 -12.47
C ALA A 448 -36.16 18.82 -12.77
N THR A 449 -35.68 17.61 -13.09
CA THR A 449 -36.50 16.38 -13.05
C THR A 449 -35.62 15.14 -12.95
N LYS A 450 -36.04 14.19 -12.08
CA LYS A 450 -35.56 12.81 -11.91
C LYS A 450 -34.62 12.31 -13.02
N PHE A 451 -33.36 12.07 -12.64
CA PHE A 451 -32.32 11.51 -13.50
C PHE A 451 -32.69 10.11 -14.01
N GLU A 452 -33.20 10.04 -15.24
CA GLU A 452 -33.20 8.82 -16.05
C GLU A 452 -31.84 8.69 -16.76
N LEU A 453 -31.06 7.69 -16.34
CA LEU A 453 -29.68 7.39 -16.73
C LEU A 453 -29.48 6.90 -18.19
N ASP A 454 -30.49 6.98 -19.06
CA ASP A 454 -30.44 6.38 -20.41
C ASP A 454 -30.50 7.40 -21.56
N ALA A 455 -30.92 8.65 -21.33
CA ALA A 455 -31.19 9.61 -22.40
C ALA A 455 -29.95 10.32 -22.98
N SER A 456 -28.80 10.31 -22.30
CA SER A 456 -27.63 11.13 -22.63
C SER A 456 -26.82 10.66 -23.85
N TRP A 457 -27.16 9.53 -24.45
CA TRP A 457 -26.42 8.99 -25.61
C TRP A 457 -26.83 9.62 -26.94
N HIS A 458 -28.08 10.05 -27.07
CA HIS A 458 -28.58 10.58 -28.34
C HIS A 458 -28.28 12.07 -28.55
N GLU A 459 -28.18 12.88 -27.49
CA GLU A 459 -27.90 14.31 -27.62
C GLU A 459 -26.45 14.63 -28.02
N VAL A 460 -25.49 13.79 -27.63
CA VAL A 460 -24.07 13.96 -28.03
C VAL A 460 -23.83 13.52 -29.48
N SER A 461 -24.75 12.74 -30.07
CA SER A 461 -24.63 12.25 -31.45
C SER A 461 -25.03 13.27 -32.53
N SER A 462 -25.63 14.41 -32.15
CA SER A 462 -26.10 15.45 -33.08
C SER A 462 -25.14 16.64 -33.30
N GLY A 463 -24.00 16.70 -32.61
CA GLY A 463 -22.93 17.64 -32.94
C GLY A 463 -22.07 17.12 -34.08
N GLU A 464 -21.63 17.97 -35.00
CA GLU A 464 -20.70 17.63 -36.09
C GLU A 464 -19.36 17.10 -35.52
N VAL A 465 -19.28 15.79 -35.26
CA VAL A 465 -18.06 15.12 -34.81
C VAL A 465 -17.36 14.52 -36.02
N GLY A 466 -16.07 14.79 -36.19
CA GLY A 466 -15.23 14.20 -37.22
C GLY A 466 -15.24 12.67 -37.12
N SER A 467 -16.06 12.04 -37.95
CA SER A 467 -16.20 10.58 -38.03
C SER A 467 -14.90 10.00 -38.56
N GLY A 468 -14.27 9.10 -37.80
CA GLY A 468 -13.29 8.16 -38.34
C GLY A 468 -13.88 7.35 -39.50
N PRO A 469 -13.06 6.56 -40.22
CA PRO A 469 -13.54 5.79 -41.37
C PRO A 469 -14.76 4.93 -40.96
N GLU A 470 -15.79 4.91 -41.81
CA GLU A 470 -16.94 4.02 -41.58
C GLU A 470 -16.43 2.57 -41.44
N PRO A 471 -16.91 1.81 -40.44
CA PRO A 471 -16.48 0.43 -40.25
C PRO A 471 -16.77 -0.35 -41.52
N THR A 472 -15.80 -1.14 -41.98
CA THR A 472 -16.03 -1.98 -43.17
C THR A 472 -17.03 -3.08 -42.82
N SER A 473 -17.67 -3.67 -43.82
CA SER A 473 -18.51 -4.87 -43.59
C SER A 473 -17.69 -6.14 -43.32
N GLU A 474 -16.36 -6.04 -43.29
CA GLU A 474 -15.47 -7.18 -43.08
C GLU A 474 -15.34 -7.49 -41.58
N PRO A 475 -15.72 -8.70 -41.13
CA PRO A 475 -15.53 -9.10 -39.74
C PRO A 475 -14.05 -9.27 -39.45
N VAL A 476 -13.61 -8.79 -38.29
CA VAL A 476 -12.27 -9.09 -37.75
C VAL A 476 -12.35 -10.12 -36.62
N LEU A 477 -13.40 -10.06 -35.81
CA LEU A 477 -13.65 -11.00 -34.70
C LEU A 477 -15.10 -11.46 -34.73
N SER A 478 -15.35 -12.76 -34.58
CA SER A 478 -16.69 -13.34 -34.53
C SER A 478 -16.83 -14.36 -33.40
N LEU A 479 -17.79 -14.13 -32.52
CA LEU A 479 -18.17 -15.01 -31.42
C LEU A 479 -19.49 -15.66 -31.79
N ASN A 480 -19.52 -17.00 -31.81
CA ASN A 480 -20.69 -17.80 -32.15
C ASN A 480 -21.04 -18.72 -30.98
N GLY A 481 -22.15 -18.43 -30.31
CA GLY A 481 -22.68 -19.20 -29.18
C GLY A 481 -21.69 -19.39 -28.04
N VAL A 482 -20.89 -18.36 -27.73
CA VAL A 482 -19.80 -18.48 -26.75
C VAL A 482 -20.36 -18.65 -25.34
N GLY A 483 -19.97 -19.73 -24.68
CA GLY A 483 -20.21 -20.00 -23.26
C GLY A 483 -18.92 -20.30 -22.51
N TYR A 484 -18.85 -19.93 -21.24
CA TYR A 484 -17.67 -20.20 -20.41
C TYR A 484 -18.04 -20.45 -18.95
N THR A 485 -17.50 -21.54 -18.41
CA THR A 485 -17.74 -22.01 -17.04
C THR A 485 -16.41 -22.18 -16.31
N TYR A 486 -16.23 -21.47 -15.20
CA TYR A 486 -15.07 -21.63 -14.33
C TYR A 486 -15.22 -22.89 -13.46
N LEU A 487 -14.10 -23.56 -13.20
CA LEU A 487 -14.02 -24.71 -12.27
C LEU A 487 -15.05 -25.81 -12.55
N ARG A 488 -15.29 -26.07 -13.85
CA ARG A 488 -16.27 -27.06 -14.33
C ARG A 488 -16.08 -28.42 -13.66
N GLY A 489 -17.16 -29.00 -13.16
CA GLY A 489 -17.17 -30.29 -12.47
C GLY A 489 -16.77 -30.22 -10.99
N SER A 490 -16.67 -29.01 -10.41
CA SER A 490 -16.45 -28.83 -8.98
C SER A 490 -17.70 -28.24 -8.29
N PRO A 491 -17.82 -28.35 -6.96
CA PRO A 491 -18.88 -27.64 -6.21
C PRO A 491 -18.82 -26.11 -6.32
N TRP A 492 -17.75 -25.55 -6.87
CA TRP A 492 -17.52 -24.12 -7.08
C TRP A 492 -17.64 -23.73 -8.55
N GLU A 493 -18.38 -24.51 -9.34
CA GLU A 493 -18.68 -24.21 -10.73
C GLU A 493 -19.39 -22.85 -10.84
N VAL A 494 -18.83 -21.94 -11.64
CA VAL A 494 -19.41 -20.61 -11.88
C VAL A 494 -19.53 -20.41 -13.38
N ASP A 495 -20.77 -20.34 -13.82
CA ASP A 495 -21.10 -19.97 -15.18
C ASP A 495 -20.95 -18.47 -15.39
N ALA A 496 -20.04 -18.08 -16.29
CA ALA A 496 -19.69 -16.69 -16.52
C ALA A 496 -20.30 -16.11 -17.80
N LEU A 497 -20.46 -16.93 -18.85
CA LEU A 497 -21.00 -16.52 -20.15
C LEU A 497 -21.88 -17.63 -20.73
N HIS A 498 -22.95 -17.21 -21.42
CA HIS A 498 -23.91 -18.11 -22.08
C HIS A 498 -24.36 -17.55 -23.43
N ASP A 499 -24.29 -18.37 -24.48
CA ASP A 499 -24.80 -18.08 -25.82
C ASP A 499 -24.45 -16.67 -26.35
N VAL A 500 -23.20 -16.25 -26.13
CA VAL A 500 -22.73 -14.93 -26.54
C VAL A 500 -22.43 -14.93 -28.03
N ASN A 501 -23.22 -14.17 -28.78
CA ASN A 501 -23.08 -13.97 -30.22
C ASN A 501 -22.72 -12.50 -30.50
N LEU A 502 -21.53 -12.27 -31.07
CA LEU A 502 -21.00 -10.92 -31.31
C LEU A 502 -20.05 -10.91 -32.50
N THR A 503 -20.24 -9.97 -33.41
CA THR A 503 -19.32 -9.72 -34.52
C THR A 503 -18.78 -8.31 -34.43
N VAL A 504 -17.46 -8.19 -34.48
CA VAL A 504 -16.70 -6.95 -34.52
C VAL A 504 -16.09 -6.81 -35.91
N HIS A 505 -16.24 -5.64 -36.51
CA HIS A 505 -15.79 -5.34 -37.87
C HIS A 505 -14.51 -4.49 -37.86
N ARG A 506 -13.76 -4.51 -38.96
CA ARG A 506 -12.51 -3.74 -39.05
C ARG A 506 -12.77 -2.23 -38.96
N GLY A 507 -12.00 -1.55 -38.11
CA GLY A 507 -12.14 -0.11 -37.83
C GLY A 507 -13.31 0.24 -36.91
N GLU A 508 -14.07 -0.75 -36.45
CA GLU A 508 -15.19 -0.54 -35.53
C GLU A 508 -14.69 -0.11 -34.14
N GLY A 509 -15.35 0.90 -33.57
CA GLY A 509 -15.26 1.21 -32.14
C GLY A 509 -16.46 0.60 -31.43
N LEU A 510 -16.25 -0.50 -30.71
CA LEU A 510 -17.30 -1.20 -29.96
C LEU A 510 -17.17 -0.94 -28.46
N LEU A 511 -18.26 -0.54 -27.81
CA LEU A 511 -18.34 -0.43 -26.36
C LEU A 511 -19.17 -1.57 -25.78
N ILE A 512 -18.57 -2.33 -24.86
CA ILE A 512 -19.22 -3.38 -24.07
C ILE A 512 -19.45 -2.86 -22.65
N VAL A 513 -20.71 -2.82 -22.25
CA VAL A 513 -21.14 -2.26 -20.95
C VAL A 513 -21.81 -3.33 -20.10
N GLY A 514 -21.72 -3.23 -18.77
CA GLY A 514 -22.38 -4.18 -17.87
C GLY A 514 -21.94 -4.04 -16.42
N GLY A 515 -22.74 -4.57 -15.48
CA GLY A 515 -22.42 -4.55 -14.05
C GLY A 515 -21.23 -5.42 -13.66
N ASN A 516 -20.72 -5.26 -12.43
CA ASN A 516 -19.68 -6.15 -11.90
C ASN A 516 -20.19 -7.60 -11.88
N GLY A 517 -19.32 -8.54 -12.27
CA GLY A 517 -19.69 -9.97 -12.34
C GLY A 517 -20.48 -10.38 -13.59
N SER A 518 -20.82 -9.48 -14.52
CA SER A 518 -21.60 -9.84 -15.71
C SER A 518 -20.85 -10.65 -16.79
N GLY A 519 -19.56 -10.97 -16.57
CA GLY A 519 -18.73 -11.75 -17.50
C GLY A 519 -17.84 -10.93 -18.43
N LYS A 520 -17.78 -9.59 -18.31
CA LYS A 520 -17.03 -8.71 -19.25
C LYS A 520 -15.55 -9.07 -19.38
N THR A 521 -14.85 -9.25 -18.26
CA THR A 521 -13.43 -9.61 -18.26
C THR A 521 -13.20 -11.01 -18.84
N THR A 522 -14.07 -11.97 -18.54
CA THR A 522 -14.05 -13.31 -19.16
C THR A 522 -14.23 -13.21 -20.68
N LEU A 523 -15.16 -12.39 -21.14
CA LEU A 523 -15.38 -12.13 -22.56
C LEU A 523 -14.14 -11.50 -23.21
N ALA A 524 -13.51 -10.52 -22.55
CA ALA A 524 -12.27 -9.90 -23.00
C ALA A 524 -11.14 -10.93 -23.19
N TRP A 525 -11.00 -11.86 -22.25
CA TRP A 525 -9.97 -12.89 -22.30
C TRP A 525 -10.21 -13.92 -23.41
N ILE A 526 -11.47 -14.29 -23.67
CA ILE A 526 -11.84 -15.15 -24.80
C ILE A 526 -11.52 -14.43 -26.12
N MET A 527 -11.95 -13.17 -26.25
CA MET A 527 -11.70 -12.37 -27.45
C MET A 527 -10.20 -12.13 -27.73
N ALA A 528 -9.38 -12.09 -26.68
CA ALA A 528 -7.93 -11.99 -26.77
C ALA A 528 -7.21 -13.34 -26.98
N GLY A 529 -7.95 -14.46 -26.95
CA GLY A 529 -7.39 -15.81 -27.05
C GLY A 529 -6.58 -16.27 -25.84
N LEU A 530 -6.75 -15.62 -24.67
CA LEU A 530 -6.10 -16.03 -23.42
C LEU A 530 -6.74 -17.28 -22.81
N ILE A 531 -8.04 -17.45 -23.02
CA ILE A 531 -8.79 -18.64 -22.61
C ILE A 531 -9.66 -19.09 -23.78
N GLU A 532 -9.84 -20.40 -23.92
CA GLU A 532 -10.77 -20.95 -24.90
C GLU A 532 -12.18 -21.03 -24.31
N PRO A 533 -13.23 -20.72 -25.09
CA PRO A 533 -14.59 -20.85 -24.63
C PRO A 533 -14.91 -22.32 -24.32
N THR A 534 -15.73 -22.56 -23.30
CA THR A 534 -16.18 -23.91 -22.94
C THR A 534 -17.19 -24.44 -23.96
N GLU A 535 -17.98 -23.54 -24.54
CA GLU A 535 -18.97 -23.79 -25.57
C GLU A 535 -18.89 -22.73 -26.67
N GLY A 536 -19.23 -23.08 -27.91
CA GLY A 536 -19.14 -22.16 -29.04
C GLY A 536 -17.72 -21.93 -29.54
N SER A 537 -17.51 -20.82 -30.24
CA SER A 537 -16.20 -20.47 -30.82
C SER A 537 -15.99 -18.96 -30.93
N CYS A 538 -14.74 -18.53 -30.77
CA CYS A 538 -14.29 -17.17 -31.04
C CYS A 538 -13.25 -17.21 -32.17
N LEU A 539 -13.59 -16.65 -33.33
CA LEU A 539 -12.83 -16.69 -34.56
C LEU A 539 -12.23 -15.31 -34.89
N LEU A 540 -10.97 -15.30 -35.32
CA LEU A 540 -10.24 -14.14 -35.81
C LEU A 540 -10.07 -14.26 -37.33
N TYR A 541 -10.32 -13.17 -38.05
CA TYR A 541 -10.19 -13.08 -39.51
C TYR A 541 -9.02 -12.16 -39.87
N LEU A 542 -7.95 -12.73 -40.41
CA LEU A 542 -6.74 -11.99 -40.77
C LEU A 542 -6.77 -11.53 -42.24
N PRO A 543 -6.20 -10.36 -42.59
CA PRO A 543 -6.20 -9.87 -43.97
C PRO A 543 -5.45 -10.79 -44.93
N GLU A 544 -4.46 -11.51 -44.40
CA GLU A 544 -3.61 -12.44 -45.15
C GLU A 544 -4.37 -13.70 -45.61
N ARG A 545 -5.53 -14.00 -45.00
CA ARG A 545 -6.39 -15.15 -45.32
C ARG A 545 -7.87 -14.72 -45.38
N PRO A 546 -8.28 -14.00 -46.42
CA PRO A 546 -9.64 -13.45 -46.52
C PRO A 546 -10.70 -14.54 -46.43
N GLY A 547 -11.72 -14.33 -45.59
CA GLY A 547 -12.89 -15.22 -45.47
C GLY A 547 -12.66 -16.52 -44.67
N GLN A 548 -11.45 -16.82 -44.20
CA GLN A 548 -11.17 -17.95 -43.33
C GLN A 548 -10.95 -17.48 -41.89
N GLY A 549 -11.93 -17.72 -41.02
CA GLY A 549 -11.81 -17.44 -39.59
C GLY A 549 -11.11 -18.60 -38.87
N GLU A 550 -10.11 -18.29 -38.06
CA GLU A 550 -9.38 -19.27 -37.25
C GLU A 550 -9.59 -18.99 -35.75
N PRO A 551 -9.55 -20.01 -34.87
CA PRO A 551 -9.67 -19.79 -33.43
C PRO A 551 -8.65 -18.78 -32.93
N VAL A 552 -9.12 -17.75 -32.22
CA VAL A 552 -8.24 -16.65 -31.76
C VAL A 552 -7.12 -17.13 -30.83
N SER A 553 -7.32 -18.23 -30.10
CA SER A 553 -6.30 -18.88 -29.25
C SER A 553 -5.04 -19.32 -30.01
N LYS A 554 -5.12 -19.49 -31.35
CA LYS A 554 -3.97 -19.82 -32.20
C LYS A 554 -3.16 -18.62 -32.66
N HIS A 555 -3.64 -17.39 -32.43
CA HIS A 555 -3.09 -16.16 -32.98
C HIS A 555 -2.65 -15.18 -31.87
N VAL A 556 -1.81 -15.67 -30.96
CA VAL A 556 -1.32 -14.86 -29.83
C VAL A 556 -0.57 -13.62 -30.32
N GLY A 557 -1.05 -12.46 -29.89
CA GLY A 557 -0.47 -11.16 -30.22
C GLY A 557 -1.05 -10.49 -31.47
N GLU A 558 -2.00 -11.12 -32.18
CA GLU A 558 -2.82 -10.44 -33.20
C GLU A 558 -3.96 -9.63 -32.57
N VAL A 559 -4.38 -10.00 -31.36
CA VAL A 559 -5.30 -9.21 -30.52
C VAL A 559 -4.54 -8.69 -29.32
N GLY A 560 -4.49 -7.37 -29.18
CA GLY A 560 -3.90 -6.70 -28.03
C GLY A 560 -4.92 -6.56 -26.90
N LEU A 561 -4.53 -6.86 -25.67
CA LEU A 561 -5.39 -6.70 -24.49
C LEU A 561 -4.71 -5.81 -23.45
N ALA A 562 -5.37 -4.72 -23.06
CA ALA A 562 -5.01 -3.95 -21.88
C ALA A 562 -5.89 -4.38 -20.70
N PHE A 563 -5.28 -4.77 -19.59
CA PHE A 563 -5.96 -5.09 -18.34
C PHE A 563 -6.37 -3.81 -17.59
N GLN A 564 -7.33 -3.97 -16.69
CA GLN A 564 -7.75 -2.92 -15.76
C GLN A 564 -6.56 -2.37 -14.94
N HIS A 565 -5.63 -3.24 -14.51
CA HIS A 565 -4.47 -2.87 -13.71
C HIS A 565 -3.20 -2.84 -14.57
N ALA A 566 -2.87 -1.68 -15.14
CA ALA A 566 -1.70 -1.49 -16.00
C ALA A 566 -0.38 -1.98 -15.38
N ARG A 567 -0.20 -1.81 -14.06
CA ARG A 567 1.01 -2.25 -13.33
C ARG A 567 1.27 -3.76 -13.47
N LEU A 568 0.23 -4.58 -13.57
CA LEU A 568 0.34 -6.04 -13.69
C LEU A 568 0.87 -6.47 -15.06
N GLN A 569 0.76 -5.61 -16.08
CA GLN A 569 1.28 -5.89 -17.42
C GLN A 569 2.72 -5.42 -17.61
N LEU A 570 3.20 -4.50 -16.78
CA LEU A 570 4.57 -4.01 -16.82
C LEU A 570 5.47 -4.95 -16.01
N GLN A 571 6.22 -5.81 -16.70
CA GLN A 571 7.00 -6.89 -16.11
C GLN A 571 8.51 -6.64 -16.10
N LYS A 572 8.99 -5.69 -16.90
CA LYS A 572 10.41 -5.30 -16.95
C LYS A 572 10.70 -4.17 -15.98
N GLN A 573 11.99 -4.03 -15.67
CA GLN A 573 12.45 -2.99 -14.75
C GLN A 573 12.31 -1.59 -15.35
N ASN A 574 12.58 -1.44 -16.66
CA ASN A 574 12.55 -0.17 -17.37
C ASN A 574 11.47 -0.17 -18.46
N VAL A 575 10.97 1.02 -18.77
CA VAL A 575 9.92 1.24 -19.78
C VAL A 575 10.29 0.72 -21.15
N GLY A 576 11.50 1.02 -21.64
CA GLY A 576 11.91 0.63 -22.99
C GLY A 576 12.02 -0.89 -23.13
N ASP A 577 12.57 -1.56 -22.13
CA ASP A 577 12.69 -3.02 -22.09
C ASP A 577 11.30 -3.69 -22.09
N ASP A 578 10.33 -3.08 -21.40
CA ASP A 578 8.96 -3.56 -21.34
C ASP A 578 8.24 -3.44 -22.70
N ILE A 579 8.34 -2.28 -23.35
CA ILE A 579 7.78 -2.05 -24.69
C ILE A 579 8.40 -3.01 -25.71
N MET A 580 9.72 -3.23 -25.66
CA MET A 580 10.40 -4.21 -26.52
C MET A 580 9.92 -5.64 -26.26
N ALA A 581 9.70 -6.01 -24.99
CA ALA A 581 9.23 -7.33 -24.62
C ALA A 581 7.82 -7.63 -25.17
N VAL A 582 6.91 -6.64 -25.11
CA VAL A 582 5.54 -6.78 -25.64
C VAL A 582 5.51 -6.71 -27.16
N GLY A 583 6.23 -5.76 -27.75
CA GLY A 583 6.29 -5.57 -29.21
C GLY A 583 6.98 -6.74 -29.94
N GLY A 584 7.89 -7.43 -29.26
CA GLY A 584 8.58 -8.63 -29.75
C GLY A 584 9.93 -8.34 -30.41
N LEU A 585 10.56 -9.38 -30.97
CA LEU A 585 11.96 -9.37 -31.41
C LEU A 585 12.32 -8.35 -32.51
N LYS A 586 11.32 -7.74 -33.16
CA LYS A 586 11.52 -6.75 -34.23
C LYS A 586 11.59 -5.31 -33.72
N ILE A 587 11.27 -5.08 -32.44
CA ILE A 587 11.19 -3.73 -31.87
C ILE A 587 12.54 -3.36 -31.26
N GLY A 588 13.16 -2.34 -31.83
CA GLY A 588 14.39 -1.75 -31.33
C GLY A 588 14.15 -0.48 -30.52
N THR A 589 15.24 0.17 -30.12
CA THR A 589 15.20 1.42 -29.34
C THR A 589 14.58 2.59 -30.12
N THR A 590 14.70 2.60 -31.45
CA THR A 590 14.11 3.64 -32.32
C THR A 590 12.59 3.52 -32.33
N GLU A 591 12.05 2.31 -32.49
CA GLU A 591 10.62 2.05 -32.46
C GLU A 591 10.05 2.40 -31.09
N VAL A 592 10.70 1.99 -29.99
CA VAL A 592 10.30 2.38 -28.63
C VAL A 592 10.16 3.89 -28.48
N ALA A 593 11.14 4.64 -28.99
CA ALA A 593 11.09 6.10 -28.94
C ALA A 593 9.89 6.67 -29.72
N HIS A 594 9.62 6.12 -30.90
CA HIS A 594 8.50 6.55 -31.75
C HIS A 594 7.14 6.21 -31.13
N THR A 595 7.03 5.04 -30.49
CA THR A 595 5.80 4.62 -29.82
C THR A 595 5.55 5.38 -28.52
N LEU A 596 6.59 5.74 -27.77
CA LEU A 596 6.44 6.62 -26.61
C LEU A 596 5.89 7.99 -27.03
N GLU A 597 6.39 8.56 -28.12
CA GLU A 597 5.87 9.82 -28.64
C GLU A 597 4.44 9.71 -29.15
N SER A 598 4.07 8.59 -29.79
CA SER A 598 2.69 8.41 -30.28
C SER A 598 1.67 8.39 -29.14
N VAL A 599 2.06 7.96 -27.93
CA VAL A 599 1.22 8.00 -26.73
C VAL A 599 1.41 9.27 -25.88
N GLY A 600 2.16 10.27 -26.39
CA GLY A 600 2.38 11.55 -25.72
C GLY A 600 3.38 11.48 -24.55
N LEU A 601 4.30 10.51 -24.55
CA LEU A 601 5.38 10.40 -23.56
C LEU A 601 6.74 10.77 -24.19
N PRO A 602 7.62 11.46 -23.46
CA PRO A 602 8.93 11.83 -23.97
C PRO A 602 9.83 10.60 -24.14
N ARG A 603 10.67 10.57 -25.19
CA ARG A 603 11.62 9.48 -25.47
C ARG A 603 12.53 9.13 -24.29
N THR A 604 12.85 10.12 -23.45
CA THR A 604 13.69 9.96 -22.25
C THR A 604 13.07 9.02 -21.21
N MET A 605 11.77 8.73 -21.29
CA MET A 605 11.12 7.76 -20.41
C MET A 605 11.59 6.32 -20.65
N ALA A 606 12.16 5.98 -21.80
CA ALA A 606 12.58 4.62 -22.10
C ALA A 606 13.55 4.03 -21.05
N ILE A 607 14.40 4.86 -20.44
CA ILE A 607 15.36 4.44 -19.39
C ILE A 607 14.79 4.54 -17.97
N ARG A 608 13.57 5.05 -17.80
CA ARG A 608 12.96 5.23 -16.49
C ARG A 608 12.47 3.88 -15.97
N ARG A 609 12.60 3.67 -14.65
CA ARG A 609 12.05 2.50 -13.99
C ARG A 609 10.52 2.54 -14.01
N VAL A 610 9.91 1.39 -14.29
CA VAL A 610 8.45 1.20 -14.28
C VAL A 610 7.85 1.62 -12.93
N ASP A 611 8.53 1.31 -11.82
CA ASP A 611 8.04 1.62 -10.47
C ASP A 611 7.98 3.12 -10.16
N ALA A 612 8.64 3.96 -10.97
CA ALA A 612 8.67 5.40 -10.78
C ALA A 612 7.63 6.15 -11.64
N LEU A 613 6.77 5.43 -12.36
CA LEU A 613 5.72 5.99 -13.21
C LEU A 613 4.47 6.33 -12.41
N SER A 614 3.75 7.38 -12.80
CA SER A 614 2.38 7.59 -12.33
C SER A 614 1.42 6.57 -12.98
N GLY A 615 0.21 6.39 -12.42
CA GLY A 615 -0.79 5.47 -12.99
C GLY A 615 -1.14 5.77 -14.46
N GLY A 616 -1.34 7.06 -14.79
CA GLY A 616 -1.56 7.49 -16.18
C GLY A 616 -0.36 7.23 -17.11
N GLN A 617 0.86 7.39 -16.61
CA GLN A 617 2.08 7.06 -17.36
C GLN A 617 2.18 5.54 -17.59
N MET A 618 1.92 4.71 -16.57
CA MET A 618 1.89 3.26 -16.72
C MET A 618 0.90 2.84 -17.80
N ARG A 619 -0.30 3.44 -17.82
CA ARG A 619 -1.32 3.10 -18.81
C ARG A 619 -0.90 3.43 -20.24
N ARG A 620 -0.30 4.60 -20.45
CA ARG A 620 0.27 5.00 -21.75
C ARG A 620 1.43 4.10 -22.18
N VAL A 621 2.27 3.65 -21.25
CA VAL A 621 3.33 2.67 -21.55
C VAL A 621 2.75 1.32 -21.97
N VAL A 622 1.68 0.85 -21.31
CA VAL A 622 0.97 -0.37 -21.74
C VAL A 622 0.40 -0.19 -23.16
N LEU A 623 -0.28 0.93 -23.42
CA LEU A 623 -0.77 1.26 -24.77
C LEU A 623 0.37 1.31 -25.79
N ALA A 624 1.52 1.89 -25.42
CA ALA A 624 2.70 1.88 -26.27
C ALA A 624 3.16 0.46 -26.58
N GLY A 625 3.28 -0.42 -25.58
CA GLY A 625 3.60 -1.83 -25.81
C GLY A 625 2.64 -2.51 -26.81
N LEU A 626 1.33 -2.27 -26.67
CA LEU A 626 0.32 -2.81 -27.59
C LEU A 626 0.45 -2.20 -29.00
N ILE A 627 0.65 -0.90 -29.14
CA ILE A 627 0.83 -0.24 -30.44
C ILE A 627 2.09 -0.75 -31.14
N ALA A 628 3.19 -0.92 -30.41
CA ALA A 628 4.45 -1.46 -30.94
C ALA A 628 4.28 -2.89 -31.49
N ARG A 629 3.33 -3.67 -30.96
CA ARG A 629 3.00 -5.01 -31.45
C ARG A 629 2.20 -4.99 -32.77
N ALA A 630 1.55 -3.87 -33.11
CA ALA A 630 0.68 -3.71 -34.27
C ALA A 630 -0.45 -4.76 -34.37
N PRO A 631 -1.32 -4.90 -33.35
CA PRO A 631 -2.43 -5.85 -33.37
C PRO A 631 -3.52 -5.45 -34.39
N GLN A 632 -4.33 -6.43 -34.80
CA GLN A 632 -5.51 -6.23 -35.64
C GLN A 632 -6.70 -5.65 -34.86
N VAL A 633 -6.78 -5.98 -33.56
CA VAL A 633 -7.82 -5.53 -32.63
C VAL A 633 -7.18 -5.18 -31.30
N MET A 634 -7.57 -4.03 -30.73
CA MET A 634 -7.19 -3.63 -29.39
C MET A 634 -8.40 -3.72 -28.46
N ILE A 635 -8.32 -4.58 -27.44
CA ILE A 635 -9.32 -4.74 -26.40
C ILE A 635 -8.81 -4.01 -25.15
N LEU A 636 -9.61 -3.09 -24.63
CA LEU A 636 -9.24 -2.24 -23.51
C LEU A 636 -10.22 -2.47 -22.36
N ASP A 637 -9.76 -3.14 -21.30
CA ASP A 637 -10.55 -3.37 -20.09
C ASP A 637 -10.42 -2.20 -19.12
N GLU A 638 -11.49 -1.41 -19.01
CA GLU A 638 -11.60 -0.21 -18.18
C GLU A 638 -10.46 0.81 -18.36
N PRO A 639 -10.13 1.26 -19.60
CA PRO A 639 -8.94 2.04 -19.91
C PRO A 639 -8.86 3.38 -19.16
N LEU A 640 -10.00 3.90 -18.71
CA LEU A 640 -10.15 5.21 -18.07
C LEU A 640 -10.22 5.13 -16.54
N ALA A 641 -10.30 3.93 -15.95
CA ALA A 641 -10.44 3.77 -14.51
C ALA A 641 -9.23 4.35 -13.75
N GLY A 642 -9.53 5.11 -12.69
CA GLY A 642 -8.53 5.72 -11.79
C GLY A 642 -7.74 6.88 -12.41
N LEU A 643 -8.14 7.38 -13.59
CA LEU A 643 -7.55 8.57 -14.20
C LEU A 643 -8.30 9.84 -13.78
N ASP A 644 -7.54 10.90 -13.51
CA ASP A 644 -8.12 12.24 -13.38
C ASP A 644 -8.67 12.75 -14.75
N PRO A 645 -9.58 13.73 -14.76
CA PRO A 645 -10.25 14.17 -15.99
C PRO A 645 -9.31 14.56 -17.14
N VAL A 646 -8.21 15.27 -16.85
CA VAL A 646 -7.24 15.68 -17.88
C VAL A 646 -6.54 14.46 -18.47
N ALA A 647 -6.08 13.54 -17.62
CA ALA A 647 -5.47 12.29 -18.08
C ALA A 647 -6.45 11.39 -18.86
N ARG A 648 -7.74 11.41 -18.49
CA ARG A 648 -8.81 10.70 -19.19
C ARG A 648 -8.98 11.24 -20.60
N ASP A 649 -9.10 12.56 -20.75
CA ASP A 649 -9.29 13.22 -22.04
C ASP A 649 -8.11 12.95 -22.99
N ASP A 650 -6.88 13.00 -22.47
CA ASP A 650 -5.69 12.67 -23.26
C ASP A 650 -5.70 11.21 -23.78
N VAL A 651 -6.14 10.25 -22.96
CA VAL A 651 -6.25 8.84 -23.37
C VAL A 651 -7.37 8.66 -24.39
N VAL A 652 -8.52 9.32 -24.19
CA VAL A 652 -9.62 9.30 -25.16
C VAL A 652 -9.17 9.87 -26.51
N ALA A 653 -8.47 11.01 -26.51
CA ALA A 653 -7.94 11.64 -27.71
C ALA A 653 -6.93 10.73 -28.45
N LEU A 654 -6.04 10.07 -27.71
CA LEU A 654 -5.11 9.09 -28.26
C LEU A 654 -5.84 7.93 -28.93
N LEU A 655 -6.83 7.33 -28.26
CA LEU A 655 -7.59 6.21 -28.80
C LEU A 655 -8.43 6.62 -30.02
N ALA A 656 -9.01 7.83 -30.00
CA ALA A 656 -9.74 8.39 -31.14
C ALA A 656 -8.83 8.55 -32.36
N LYS A 657 -7.59 9.03 -32.16
CA LYS A 657 -6.58 9.12 -33.22
C LYS A 657 -6.24 7.73 -33.80
N LEU A 658 -5.98 6.74 -32.94
CA LEU A 658 -5.65 5.38 -33.40
C LEU A 658 -6.81 4.75 -34.20
N ARG A 659 -8.05 4.98 -33.77
CA ARG A 659 -9.23 4.53 -34.51
C ARG A 659 -9.34 5.24 -35.86
N ALA A 660 -9.09 6.54 -35.92
CA ALA A 660 -9.08 7.29 -37.18
C ALA A 660 -8.01 6.79 -38.16
N GLU A 661 -6.90 6.24 -37.66
CA GLU A 661 -5.86 5.56 -38.44
C GLU A 661 -6.24 4.13 -38.88
N GLY A 662 -7.45 3.65 -38.52
CA GLY A 662 -8.01 2.36 -38.94
C GLY A 662 -7.91 1.23 -37.91
N MET A 663 -7.45 1.50 -36.69
CA MET A 663 -7.40 0.49 -35.62
C MET A 663 -8.81 0.08 -35.18
N THR A 664 -9.05 -1.22 -35.04
CA THR A 664 -10.27 -1.74 -34.42
C THR A 664 -10.14 -1.70 -32.91
N ILE A 665 -11.08 -1.06 -32.21
CA ILE A 665 -11.01 -0.87 -30.75
C ILE A 665 -12.28 -1.40 -30.10
N VAL A 666 -12.11 -2.34 -29.16
CA VAL A 666 -13.17 -2.81 -28.27
C VAL A 666 -12.88 -2.28 -26.88
N ILE A 667 -13.79 -1.49 -26.33
CA ILE A 667 -13.68 -0.95 -24.97
C ILE A 667 -14.69 -1.64 -24.09
N ILE A 668 -14.22 -2.09 -22.94
CA ILE A 668 -15.05 -2.56 -21.85
C ILE A 668 -15.02 -1.45 -20.81
N SER A 669 -16.16 -0.83 -20.54
CA SER A 669 -16.23 0.16 -19.47
C SER A 669 -17.62 0.29 -18.87
N HIS A 670 -17.69 0.79 -17.64
CA HIS A 670 -18.92 1.24 -16.97
C HIS A 670 -19.11 2.77 -17.01
N ASP A 671 -18.16 3.52 -17.59
CA ASP A 671 -18.23 5.00 -17.68
C ASP A 671 -18.35 5.47 -19.14
N PHE A 672 -19.47 6.09 -19.43
CA PHE A 672 -20.01 6.25 -20.78
C PHE A 672 -19.84 7.65 -21.37
N ALA A 673 -19.83 8.68 -20.52
CA ALA A 673 -19.99 10.08 -20.95
C ALA A 673 -18.89 10.51 -21.94
N SER A 674 -17.65 10.05 -21.74
CA SER A 674 -16.51 10.44 -22.56
C SER A 674 -16.17 9.48 -23.70
N LEU A 675 -16.88 8.36 -23.87
CA LEU A 675 -16.56 7.33 -24.86
C LEU A 675 -17.42 7.40 -26.14
N GLY A 676 -18.46 8.23 -26.16
CA GLY A 676 -19.37 8.35 -27.30
C GLY A 676 -18.71 8.81 -28.60
N GLN A 677 -17.61 9.57 -28.53
CA GLN A 677 -16.85 9.99 -29.72
C GLN A 677 -15.99 8.84 -30.30
N LEU A 678 -15.65 7.85 -29.48
CA LEU A 678 -14.73 6.76 -29.82
C LEU A 678 -15.47 5.49 -30.26
N CYS A 679 -16.60 5.17 -29.62
CA CYS A 679 -17.36 3.96 -29.89
C CYS A 679 -18.66 4.28 -30.62
N THR A 680 -18.82 3.74 -31.83
CA THR A 680 -20.01 3.92 -32.68
C THR A 680 -21.10 2.89 -32.41
N ARG A 681 -20.77 1.77 -31.75
CA ARG A 681 -21.72 0.72 -31.38
C ARG A 681 -21.58 0.39 -29.91
N ARG A 682 -22.71 0.18 -29.25
CA ARG A 682 -22.79 -0.25 -27.86
C ARG A 682 -23.50 -1.60 -27.76
N VAL A 683 -23.02 -2.46 -26.87
CA VAL A 683 -23.69 -3.70 -26.48
C VAL A 683 -23.66 -3.84 -24.97
N ARG A 684 -24.74 -4.35 -24.38
CA ARG A 684 -24.85 -4.58 -22.94
C ARG A 684 -24.71 -6.06 -22.62
N LEU A 685 -23.79 -6.39 -21.72
CA LEU A 685 -23.61 -7.73 -21.18
C LEU A 685 -24.24 -7.79 -19.78
N ALA A 686 -25.30 -8.59 -19.64
CA ALA A 686 -26.03 -8.80 -18.40
C ALA A 686 -26.15 -10.32 -18.12
N ASP A 687 -25.77 -10.73 -16.92
CA ASP A 687 -25.82 -12.13 -16.46
C ASP A 687 -25.25 -13.13 -17.48
N GLY A 688 -24.08 -12.80 -18.04
CA GLY A 688 -23.39 -13.66 -19.00
C GLY A 688 -23.95 -13.67 -20.43
N THR A 689 -24.99 -12.89 -20.72
CA THR A 689 -25.64 -12.83 -22.06
C THR A 689 -25.58 -11.41 -22.65
N LEU A 690 -25.50 -11.32 -23.98
CA LEU A 690 -25.60 -10.03 -24.67
C LEU A 690 -27.07 -9.63 -24.87
N VAL A 691 -27.43 -8.49 -24.32
CA VAL A 691 -28.75 -7.88 -24.49
C VAL A 691 -28.63 -6.78 -25.54
N PRO A 692 -29.43 -6.82 -26.62
CA PRO A 692 -29.51 -5.70 -27.56
C PRO A 692 -29.95 -4.43 -26.82
N ASP A 693 -29.36 -3.28 -27.15
CA ASP A 693 -29.94 -2.00 -26.73
C ASP A 693 -31.34 -1.87 -27.35
N ALA A 694 -32.36 -1.84 -26.49
CA ALA A 694 -33.69 -1.48 -26.93
C ALA A 694 -33.68 0.00 -27.32
N ALA A 695 -34.14 0.32 -28.54
CA ALA A 695 -34.61 1.66 -28.81
C ALA A 695 -35.69 2.01 -27.76
N PRO A 696 -35.68 3.22 -27.15
CA PRO A 696 -36.59 3.54 -26.07
C PRO A 696 -38.01 3.65 -26.64
N GLY A 697 -38.82 2.63 -26.38
CA GLY A 697 -40.17 2.58 -26.92
C GLY A 697 -40.94 1.31 -26.59
N TYR A 698 -40.84 0.76 -25.39
CA TYR A 698 -41.89 -0.11 -24.85
C TYR A 698 -41.93 -0.01 -23.32
N SER A 699 -43.04 0.53 -22.81
CA SER A 699 -43.36 0.60 -21.39
C SER A 699 -43.36 -0.80 -20.77
N SER A 700 -42.52 -1.02 -19.75
CA SER A 700 -42.63 -2.17 -18.85
C SER A 700 -43.76 -1.95 -17.85
N THR A 701 -45.01 -2.10 -18.31
CA THR A 701 -46.03 -2.67 -17.44
C THR A 701 -45.78 -4.18 -17.40
N GLY A 702 -44.94 -4.62 -16.45
CA GLY A 702 -44.72 -6.03 -16.14
C GLY A 702 -45.59 -6.48 -14.95
N PRO A 703 -45.90 -7.78 -14.84
CA PRO A 703 -47.15 -8.29 -14.33
C PRO A 703 -47.12 -8.77 -12.88
N ASP A 704 -48.33 -8.79 -12.33
CA ASP A 704 -48.78 -9.41 -11.08
C ASP A 704 -48.08 -10.75 -10.79
N THR A 705 -47.33 -10.81 -9.68
CA THR A 705 -46.70 -12.04 -9.18
C THR A 705 -47.75 -12.89 -8.48
N THR A 706 -48.32 -13.83 -9.23
CA THR A 706 -49.10 -14.93 -8.66
C THR A 706 -48.19 -15.96 -8.00
N GLN A 707 -48.57 -16.30 -6.78
CA GLN A 707 -48.07 -17.42 -5.98
C GLN A 707 -47.93 -18.72 -6.81
N ARG A 708 -46.75 -19.34 -6.73
CA ARG A 708 -46.53 -20.80 -6.73
C ARG A 708 -45.47 -21.04 -5.64
N GLY A 709 -45.72 -21.74 -4.56
CA GLY A 709 -46.38 -23.05 -4.49
C GLY A 709 -45.29 -24.11 -4.56
N MET A 710 -44.85 -24.56 -3.39
CA MET A 710 -43.91 -25.64 -3.07
C MET A 710 -44.19 -26.94 -3.87
N PRO A 711 -43.24 -27.89 -3.98
CA PRO A 711 -42.62 -28.59 -2.84
C PRO A 711 -41.10 -28.43 -2.70
#